data_AF-A0A377W1J0-F1
#
_entry.id   AF-A0A377W1J0-F1
#
_cell.length_a   1.000
_cell.length_b   1.000
_cell.length_c   1.000
_cell.angle_alpha   90.00
_cell.angle_beta   90.00
_cell.angle_gamma   90.00
#
_symmetry.space_group_name_H-M   'P 1'
#
loop_
_entity.id
_entity.type
_entity.pdbx_description
1 polymer ?
#
loop_
_entity_poly.entity_id
_entity_poly.type
_entity_poly.pdbx_seq_one_letter_code
_entity_poly.pdbx_strand_id
1 'polypeptide(L)'
;MAKLLKAMKRPAALWGVPMVPLLAVTGVTIIVAIWTSVALLFLLPVQFLVMKSLTRNEPMRFNLIAVWLRAKGKPVANRLFGATTFMPVEHDDVDIKEFLDAMKLNQCATIKKYIPYSSHIHQHVVRSPKSDLYCTWELMGTPFDCESDESLQFGTNQLHGLIRSFEGMPVTFYIHNDRNTFTDNLHKDSGNPYADEVSRLYYASVGLFRRNRLFLTVCYRPFVSLEKAERKRMKDSQKLKELDGALLEMLEIKSTLDTALSRYGARPLGTFTEGNAVFSSQLAFYEYLLTHQWRKVRVTRTPAYDVMGAAALFFSAESGQINHANGTQYFRGLEVKEFSEETATGMMDSLLYAPCDYVITQSYTCMSREEAKKAIKRTRRLLMSADDDAVSQRLDLDVALDLLTSGKIAYGKHHFSIMVYSPSLESLVADTNEISNALNNIGITPVPAEISLSAAYMAQLPGNYNLRPRKGELSSQNFVELAALHNFYPGKRDKAPWGDAMALLRTPSGDGYYINLHNTLADKDEFNEKNPASTCILGTNGSGKTMLMTFFEIMQQKYGREDSFSPDAKTKRLTTVYLDKDRGAEMNIRALGGRYYRVISGESTGWNPFSLPATKRNINFIKQLMKILCTRNGSTISPTR
;
A
#
# COMPACT_ATOMS: atom_id res chain seq x y z
N MET A 1 11.23 -18.86 -9.83
CA MET A 1 11.59 -18.60 -8.43
C MET A 1 13.05 -18.17 -8.37
N ALA A 2 13.37 -17.20 -7.52
CA ALA A 2 14.73 -16.69 -7.36
C ALA A 2 15.29 -17.09 -6.00
N LYS A 3 16.53 -17.59 -5.96
CA LYS A 3 17.18 -17.98 -4.72
C LYS A 3 17.52 -16.74 -3.87
N LEU A 4 17.18 -16.77 -2.60
CA LEU A 4 17.45 -15.71 -1.64
C LEU A 4 18.65 -16.09 -0.77
N LEU A 5 19.71 -15.28 -0.85
CA LEU A 5 20.94 -15.52 -0.09
C LEU A 5 20.76 -15.10 1.38
N LYS A 6 20.23 -16.00 2.21
CA LYS A 6 20.00 -15.77 3.65
C LYS A 6 21.24 -15.24 4.38
N ALA A 7 22.43 -15.70 4.00
CA ALA A 7 23.70 -15.25 4.59
C ALA A 7 23.95 -13.74 4.41
N MET A 8 23.49 -13.14 3.30
CA MET A 8 23.60 -11.70 3.03
C MET A 8 22.69 -10.85 3.91
N LYS A 9 21.72 -11.48 4.60
CA LYS A 9 20.85 -10.81 5.57
C LYS A 9 21.40 -10.84 6.98
N ARG A 10 22.41 -11.65 7.29
CA ARG A 10 22.95 -11.81 8.65
C ARG A 10 24.13 -10.86 8.90
N PRO A 11 24.28 -10.30 10.12
CA PRO A 11 25.43 -9.46 10.43
C PRO A 11 26.71 -10.32 10.46
N ALA A 12 27.84 -9.71 10.08
CA ALA A 12 29.14 -10.36 10.21
C ALA A 12 29.44 -10.68 11.68
N ALA A 13 29.67 -11.96 11.99
CA ALA A 13 29.91 -12.44 13.35
C ALA A 13 31.16 -13.31 13.43
N LEU A 14 31.84 -13.27 14.58
CA LEU A 14 32.94 -14.14 14.95
C LEU A 14 32.44 -15.07 16.06
N TRP A 15 32.43 -16.39 15.82
CA TRP A 15 31.91 -17.41 16.74
C TRP A 15 30.53 -17.08 17.37
N GLY A 16 29.64 -16.51 16.55
CA GLY A 16 28.27 -16.13 16.96
C GLY A 16 28.13 -14.73 17.57
N VAL A 17 29.21 -13.96 17.71
CA VAL A 17 29.18 -12.57 18.21
C VAL A 17 29.40 -11.58 17.07
N PRO A 18 28.50 -10.60 16.85
CA PRO A 18 28.68 -9.58 15.82
C PRO A 18 30.01 -8.82 15.96
N MET A 19 30.78 -8.75 14.87
CA MET A 19 32.14 -8.21 14.87
C MET A 19 32.22 -6.73 15.28
N VAL A 20 31.29 -5.90 14.80
CA VAL A 20 31.33 -4.44 15.06
C VAL A 20 31.09 -4.13 16.54
N PRO A 21 30.03 -4.64 17.19
CA PRO A 21 29.87 -4.54 18.64
C PRO A 21 31.06 -5.12 19.42
N LEU A 22 31.61 -6.26 18.97
CA LEU A 22 32.73 -6.89 19.65
C LEU A 22 33.94 -5.96 19.67
N LEU A 23 34.34 -5.42 18.52
CA LEU A 23 35.45 -4.47 18.40
C LEU A 23 35.22 -3.18 19.20
N ALA A 24 33.99 -2.70 19.25
CA ALA A 24 33.65 -1.50 20.03
C ALA A 24 33.79 -1.75 21.53
N VAL A 25 33.24 -2.86 22.04
CA VAL A 25 33.30 -3.22 23.46
C VAL A 25 34.73 -3.54 23.87
N THR A 26 35.46 -4.36 23.10
CA THR A 26 36.86 -4.68 23.41
C THR A 26 37.75 -3.43 23.32
N GLY A 27 37.53 -2.56 22.33
CA GLY A 27 38.24 -1.29 22.20
C GLY A 27 38.04 -0.38 23.41
N VAL A 28 36.80 -0.20 23.87
CA VAL A 28 36.50 0.58 25.08
C VAL A 28 37.16 -0.04 26.31
N THR A 29 37.08 -1.36 26.48
CA THR A 29 37.74 -2.05 27.60
C THR A 29 39.25 -1.86 27.60
N ILE A 30 39.89 -1.96 26.43
CA ILE A 30 41.33 -1.73 26.29
C ILE A 30 41.68 -0.27 26.64
N ILE A 31 40.93 0.71 26.14
CA ILE A 31 41.16 2.13 26.44
C ILE A 31 41.03 2.38 27.95
N VAL A 32 39.97 1.87 28.59
CA VAL A 32 39.78 2.02 30.04
C VAL A 32 40.88 1.31 30.82
N ALA A 33 41.31 0.11 30.39
CA ALA A 33 42.38 -0.64 31.03
C ALA A 33 43.72 0.11 30.98
N ILE A 34 44.03 0.76 29.85
CA ILE A 34 45.23 1.60 29.70
C ILE A 34 45.22 2.77 30.68
N TRP A 35 44.05 3.39 30.90
CA TRP A 35 43.92 4.58 31.74
C TRP A 35 43.74 4.30 33.24
N THR A 36 43.38 3.07 33.63
CA THR A 36 43.04 2.75 35.02
C THR A 36 43.87 1.60 35.57
N SER A 37 43.74 0.40 35.02
CA SER A 37 44.47 -0.79 35.44
C SER A 37 44.47 -1.87 34.34
N VAL A 38 45.65 -2.44 34.10
CA VAL A 38 45.85 -3.56 33.17
C VAL A 38 45.01 -4.78 33.56
N ALA A 39 44.62 -4.92 34.83
CA ALA A 39 43.78 -6.02 35.31
C ALA A 39 42.40 -6.07 34.62
N LEU A 40 41.89 -4.94 34.10
CA LEU A 40 40.62 -4.92 33.37
C LEU A 40 40.67 -5.71 32.05
N LEU A 41 41.86 -6.01 31.51
CA LEU A 41 41.99 -6.87 30.33
C LEU A 41 41.54 -8.32 30.60
N PHE A 42 41.57 -8.79 31.85
CA PHE A 42 41.01 -10.09 32.23
C PHE A 42 39.49 -10.16 32.05
N LEU A 43 38.80 -9.03 31.85
CA LEU A 43 37.38 -9.01 31.51
C LEU A 43 37.10 -9.33 30.04
N LEU A 44 38.09 -9.28 29.13
CA LEU A 44 37.86 -9.51 27.70
C LEU A 44 37.25 -10.89 27.40
N PRO A 45 37.71 -12.02 27.99
CA PRO A 45 37.07 -13.32 27.81
C PRO A 45 35.64 -13.36 28.38
N VAL A 46 35.42 -12.74 29.55
CA VAL A 46 34.11 -12.67 30.19
C VAL A 46 33.12 -11.87 29.33
N GLN A 47 33.56 -10.72 28.81
CA GLN A 47 32.78 -9.88 27.89
C GLN A 47 32.41 -10.65 26.64
N PHE A 48 33.36 -11.38 26.04
CA PHE A 48 33.09 -12.21 24.87
C PHE A 48 32.03 -13.28 25.17
N LEU A 49 32.13 -13.99 26.29
CA LEU A 49 31.14 -15.00 26.70
C LEU A 49 29.75 -14.39 26.97
N VAL A 50 29.68 -13.25 27.64
CA VAL A 50 28.42 -12.52 27.87
C VAL A 50 27.80 -12.09 26.55
N MET A 51 28.59 -11.52 25.64
CA MET A 51 28.12 -11.14 24.31
C MET A 51 27.61 -12.35 23.52
N LYS A 52 28.33 -13.47 23.56
CA LYS A 52 27.94 -14.75 22.93
C LYS A 52 26.63 -15.30 23.49
N SER A 53 26.44 -15.20 24.81
CA SER A 53 25.19 -15.58 25.47
C SER A 53 24.02 -14.70 25.01
N LEU A 54 24.23 -13.37 24.97
CA LEU A 54 23.21 -12.41 24.55
C LEU A 54 22.77 -12.57 23.09
N THR A 55 23.68 -13.01 22.21
CA THR A 55 23.43 -13.18 20.76
C THR A 55 23.01 -14.58 20.37
N ARG A 56 22.98 -15.54 21.30
CA ARG A 56 22.66 -16.96 21.03
C ARG A 56 21.30 -17.14 20.34
N ASN A 57 20.27 -16.42 20.81
CA ASN A 57 18.91 -16.54 20.28
C ASN A 57 18.59 -15.46 19.22
N GLU A 58 19.31 -14.34 19.27
CA GLU A 58 19.09 -13.17 18.42
C GLU A 58 20.44 -12.59 17.94
N PRO A 59 20.94 -13.04 16.77
CA PRO A 59 22.22 -12.58 16.22
C PRO A 59 22.26 -11.07 15.96
N MET A 60 21.11 -10.42 15.73
CA MET A 60 21.03 -8.99 15.48
C MET A 60 20.81 -8.14 16.73
N ARG A 61 20.82 -8.72 17.94
CA ARG A 61 20.41 -8.03 19.18
C ARG A 61 21.10 -6.68 19.38
N PHE A 62 22.41 -6.60 19.16
CA PHE A 62 23.15 -5.35 19.28
C PHE A 62 22.79 -4.31 18.21
N ASN A 63 22.48 -4.74 16.99
CA ASN A 63 22.00 -3.83 15.94
C ASN A 63 20.62 -3.27 16.30
N LEU A 64 19.73 -4.11 16.84
CA LEU A 64 18.40 -3.70 17.30
C LEU A 64 18.50 -2.72 18.48
N ILE A 65 19.37 -2.99 19.45
CA ILE A 65 19.65 -2.06 20.56
C ILE A 65 20.21 -0.74 20.03
N ALA A 66 21.14 -0.76 19.06
CA ALA A 66 21.70 0.46 18.49
C ALA A 66 20.65 1.32 17.77
N VAL A 67 19.70 0.67 17.10
CA VAL A 67 18.58 1.34 16.45
C VAL A 67 17.58 1.87 17.48
N TRP A 68 17.24 1.09 18.51
CA TRP A 68 16.42 1.52 19.64
C TRP A 68 17.01 2.71 20.39
N LEU A 69 18.32 2.75 20.63
CA LEU A 69 18.99 3.88 21.29
C LEU A 69 18.77 5.20 20.54
N ARG A 70 18.54 5.16 19.22
CA ARG A 70 18.23 6.34 18.40
C ARG A 70 16.75 6.78 18.54
N ALA A 71 15.90 5.91 19.07
CA ALA A 71 14.45 6.09 19.23
C ALA A 71 13.97 5.84 20.68
N LYS A 72 14.83 6.08 21.68
CA LYS A 72 14.56 5.78 23.11
C LYS A 72 13.72 6.84 23.84
N GLY A 73 13.48 8.02 23.25
CA GLY A 73 12.78 9.12 23.95
C GLY A 73 13.59 9.69 25.15
N LYS A 74 12.92 10.43 26.04
CA LYS A 74 13.53 11.04 27.24
C LYS A 74 13.33 10.13 28.47
N PRO A 75 14.38 9.80 29.26
CA PRO A 75 14.28 8.84 30.37
C PRO A 75 13.24 9.17 31.45
N VAL A 76 13.06 10.46 31.76
CA VAL A 76 12.13 10.88 32.83
C VAL A 76 10.68 10.65 32.42
N ALA A 77 10.30 11.06 31.22
CA ALA A 77 8.96 10.78 30.67
C ALA A 77 8.72 9.27 30.57
N ASN A 78 9.72 8.51 30.12
CA ASN A 78 9.56 7.06 30.01
C ASN A 78 9.33 6.38 31.37
N ARG A 79 9.94 6.88 32.45
CA ARG A 79 9.68 6.37 33.81
C ARG A 79 8.28 6.73 34.28
N LEU A 80 7.79 7.93 33.94
CA LEU A 80 6.46 8.40 34.29
C LEU A 80 5.36 7.56 33.62
N PHE A 81 5.51 7.29 32.31
CA PHE A 81 4.49 6.59 31.52
C PHE A 81 4.72 5.07 31.40
N GLY A 82 5.84 4.55 31.89
CA GLY A 82 6.21 3.13 31.75
C GLY A 82 6.48 2.68 30.30
N ALA A 83 6.60 3.61 29.36
CA ALA A 83 6.74 3.37 27.93
C ALA A 83 7.65 4.42 27.30
N THR A 84 8.23 4.14 26.13
CA THR A 84 8.90 5.19 25.35
C THR A 84 7.83 6.11 24.76
N THR A 85 7.85 7.39 25.13
CA THR A 85 6.77 8.32 24.81
C THR A 85 7.23 9.43 23.86
N PHE A 86 6.45 9.66 22.80
CA PHE A 86 6.60 10.82 21.92
C PHE A 86 5.31 11.63 21.88
N MET A 87 5.43 12.92 22.15
CA MET A 87 4.31 13.87 22.17
C MET A 87 4.23 14.66 20.86
N PRO A 88 3.01 15.10 20.48
CA PRO A 88 2.76 15.84 19.24
C PRO A 88 3.31 17.26 19.28
N VAL A 89 3.28 17.93 20.45
CA VAL A 89 3.65 19.34 20.62
C VAL A 89 4.89 19.47 21.50
N GLU A 90 5.81 20.36 21.11
CA GLU A 90 6.88 20.85 21.99
C GLU A 90 6.26 21.81 23.00
N HIS A 91 6.25 21.41 24.28
CA HIS A 91 5.83 22.28 25.37
C HIS A 91 7.05 23.03 25.89
N ASP A 92 7.03 24.37 25.78
CA ASP A 92 7.99 25.25 26.44
C ASP A 92 7.81 25.21 27.97
N ASP A 93 8.82 25.69 28.70
CA ASP A 93 8.72 25.84 30.16
C ASP A 93 7.67 26.91 30.50
N VAL A 94 6.45 26.48 30.81
CA VAL A 94 5.39 27.35 31.32
C VAL A 94 5.50 27.43 32.84
N ASP A 95 5.36 28.63 33.40
CA ASP A 95 5.57 28.95 34.82
C ASP A 95 4.44 28.44 35.76
N ILE A 96 3.98 27.20 35.54
CA ILE A 96 2.97 26.51 36.36
C ILE A 96 3.62 25.23 36.89
N LYS A 97 4.44 25.40 37.94
CA LYS A 97 5.19 24.31 38.60
C LYS A 97 4.33 23.09 38.93
N GLU A 98 3.09 23.29 39.37
CA GLU A 98 2.20 22.21 39.80
C GLU A 98 1.73 21.31 38.64
N PHE A 99 1.50 21.88 37.45
CA PHE A 99 1.07 21.13 36.26
C PHE A 99 2.25 20.44 35.57
N LEU A 100 3.41 21.10 35.53
CA LEU A 100 4.64 20.54 34.99
C LEU A 100 5.21 19.41 35.87
N ASP A 101 5.14 19.52 37.19
CA ASP A 101 5.63 18.48 38.09
C ASP A 101 4.76 17.21 38.05
N ALA A 102 3.44 17.38 37.84
CA ALA A 102 2.49 16.27 37.74
C ALA A 102 2.52 15.54 36.37
N MET A 103 2.64 16.25 35.25
CA MET A 103 2.60 15.63 33.90
C MET A 103 3.93 15.62 33.12
N LYS A 104 4.93 16.43 33.52
CA LYS A 104 6.28 16.52 32.93
C LYS A 104 6.29 16.63 31.39
N LEU A 105 5.37 17.42 30.83
CA LEU A 105 5.15 17.54 29.39
C LEU A 105 6.35 18.15 28.63
N ASN A 106 7.03 19.14 29.20
CA ASN A 106 8.30 19.70 28.70
C ASN A 106 9.45 18.66 28.65
N GLN A 107 9.37 17.62 29.48
CA GLN A 107 10.33 16.53 29.54
C GLN A 107 9.94 15.33 28.67
N CYS A 108 8.89 15.43 27.85
CA CYS A 108 8.58 14.45 26.81
C CYS A 108 9.46 14.66 25.57
N ALA A 109 9.76 13.57 24.86
CA ALA A 109 10.39 13.66 23.55
C ALA A 109 9.33 14.00 22.50
N THR A 110 9.72 14.69 21.42
CA THR A 110 8.79 15.05 20.35
C THR A 110 9.06 14.23 19.10
N ILE A 111 7.99 13.96 18.35
CA ILE A 111 8.08 13.16 17.13
C ILE A 111 8.78 13.92 15.99
N LYS A 112 8.80 15.26 16.06
CA LYS A 112 9.42 16.19 15.10
C LYS A 112 10.79 15.76 14.59
N LYS A 113 11.68 15.29 15.48
CA LYS A 113 13.04 14.81 15.11
C LYS A 113 13.02 13.63 14.13
N TYR A 114 11.94 12.85 14.12
CA TYR A 114 11.75 11.66 13.31
C TYR A 114 10.96 11.92 12.02
N ILE A 115 10.42 13.12 11.81
CA ILE A 115 9.70 13.48 10.58
C ILE A 115 10.71 14.03 9.56
N PRO A 116 11.01 13.32 8.46
CA PRO A 116 12.05 13.72 7.52
C PRO A 116 11.55 14.74 6.48
N TYR A 117 10.41 15.39 6.68
CA TYR A 117 9.75 16.24 5.67
C TYR A 117 9.73 17.70 6.10
N SER A 118 10.11 18.62 5.22
CA SER A 118 10.14 20.05 5.49
C SER A 118 9.13 20.83 4.64
N SER A 119 9.26 20.84 3.31
CA SER A 119 8.41 21.71 2.48
C SER A 119 8.26 21.15 1.07
N HIS A 120 7.18 21.54 0.39
CA HIS A 120 7.06 21.34 -1.05
C HIS A 120 7.98 22.31 -1.78
N ILE A 121 8.78 21.78 -2.70
CA ILE A 121 9.58 22.58 -3.65
C ILE A 121 9.04 22.46 -5.09
N HIS A 122 8.12 21.53 -5.31
CA HIS A 122 7.37 21.31 -6.53
C HIS A 122 6.02 20.68 -6.15
N GLN A 123 5.03 20.70 -7.05
CA GLN A 123 3.70 20.13 -6.82
C GLN A 123 3.74 18.68 -6.29
N HIS A 124 4.71 17.89 -6.77
CA HIS A 124 4.86 16.47 -6.45
C HIS A 124 6.13 16.13 -5.65
N VAL A 125 6.94 17.13 -5.28
CA VAL A 125 8.23 16.90 -4.60
C VAL A 125 8.24 17.56 -3.23
N VAL A 126 8.34 16.73 -2.20
CA VAL A 126 8.61 17.17 -0.82
C VAL A 126 10.10 17.07 -0.56
N ARG A 127 10.66 18.12 0.05
CA ARG A 127 12.07 18.20 0.44
C ARG A 127 12.24 17.91 1.94
N SER A 128 13.35 17.27 2.29
CA SER A 128 13.81 17.05 3.66
C SER A 128 14.58 18.26 4.23
N PRO A 129 14.70 18.40 5.57
CA PRO A 129 15.61 19.36 6.19
C PRO A 129 17.06 19.20 5.72
N LYS A 130 17.44 17.97 5.32
CA LYS A 130 18.77 17.59 4.84
C LYS A 130 18.88 17.63 3.30
N SER A 131 17.95 18.29 2.62
CA SER A 131 17.89 18.43 1.15
C SER A 131 17.78 17.12 0.37
N ASP A 132 17.22 16.07 0.99
CA ASP A 132 16.77 14.87 0.27
C ASP A 132 15.38 15.16 -0.33
N LEU A 133 15.04 14.51 -1.44
CA LEU A 133 13.80 14.76 -2.20
C LEU A 133 12.91 13.51 -2.25
N TYR A 134 11.60 13.69 -2.17
CA TYR A 134 10.63 12.59 -2.11
C TYR A 134 9.49 12.80 -3.11
N CYS A 135 9.21 11.79 -3.93
CA CYS A 135 8.01 11.67 -4.75
C CYS A 135 7.29 10.38 -4.38
N THR A 136 5.95 10.44 -4.32
CA THR A 136 5.12 9.28 -3.96
C THR A 136 4.01 9.10 -4.98
N TRP A 137 3.71 7.84 -5.28
CA TRP A 137 2.56 7.43 -6.08
C TRP A 137 1.66 6.53 -5.24
N GLU A 138 0.35 6.69 -5.40
CA GLU A 138 -0.62 5.66 -5.04
C GLU A 138 -0.85 4.78 -6.27
N LEU A 139 -0.89 3.47 -6.08
CA LEU A 139 -1.01 2.48 -7.15
C LEU A 139 -2.31 1.72 -6.99
N MET A 140 -3.01 1.50 -8.11
CA MET A 140 -4.10 0.51 -8.15
C MET A 140 -3.53 -0.90 -8.00
N GLY A 141 -2.36 -1.15 -8.58
CA GLY A 141 -1.70 -2.46 -8.56
C GLY A 141 -2.20 -3.41 -9.65
N THR A 142 -1.59 -4.59 -9.73
CA THR A 142 -2.00 -5.65 -10.66
C THR A 142 -3.09 -6.51 -10.01
N PRO A 143 -4.25 -6.73 -10.67
CA PRO A 143 -5.32 -7.60 -10.17
C PRO A 143 -4.93 -9.07 -10.27
N PHE A 144 -4.10 -9.52 -9.33
CA PHE A 144 -3.43 -10.81 -9.40
C PHE A 144 -4.38 -12.02 -9.44
N ASP A 145 -5.57 -11.88 -8.86
CA ASP A 145 -6.59 -12.92 -8.82
C ASP A 145 -7.30 -13.17 -10.17
N CYS A 146 -7.13 -12.25 -11.11
CA CYS A 146 -7.77 -12.25 -12.42
C CYS A 146 -6.75 -12.40 -13.57
N GLU A 147 -5.46 -12.52 -13.25
CA GLU A 147 -4.36 -12.59 -14.21
C GLU A 147 -3.73 -13.98 -14.26
N SER A 148 -3.13 -14.34 -15.39
CA SER A 148 -2.37 -15.59 -15.49
C SER A 148 -0.99 -15.47 -14.84
N ASP A 149 -0.45 -16.57 -14.33
CA ASP A 149 0.91 -16.61 -13.75
C ASP A 149 1.99 -16.06 -14.70
N GLU A 150 1.84 -16.32 -16.01
CA GLU A 150 2.74 -15.79 -17.05
C GLU A 150 2.69 -14.26 -17.12
N SER A 151 1.50 -13.67 -17.07
CA SER A 151 1.28 -12.22 -17.10
C SER A 151 1.83 -11.56 -15.85
N LEU A 152 1.64 -12.19 -14.68
CA LEU A 152 2.21 -11.75 -13.41
C LEU A 152 3.73 -11.80 -13.44
N GLN A 153 4.32 -12.90 -13.92
CA GLN A 153 5.77 -13.04 -14.01
C GLN A 153 6.40 -12.05 -15.00
N PHE A 154 5.74 -11.82 -16.14
CA PHE A 154 6.14 -10.75 -17.07
C PHE A 154 6.12 -9.39 -16.37
N GLY A 155 5.10 -9.15 -15.54
CA GLY A 155 4.97 -7.94 -14.77
C GLY A 155 6.11 -7.72 -13.79
N THR A 156 6.42 -8.74 -12.98
CA THR A 156 7.55 -8.76 -12.06
C THR A 156 8.88 -8.55 -12.77
N ASN A 157 9.08 -9.15 -13.95
CA ASN A 157 10.31 -9.00 -14.73
C ASN A 157 10.50 -7.55 -15.24
N GLN A 158 9.43 -6.86 -15.64
CA GLN A 158 9.51 -5.44 -15.97
C GLN A 158 9.87 -4.59 -14.76
N LEU A 159 9.24 -4.84 -13.61
CA LEU A 159 9.55 -4.14 -12.36
C LEU A 159 10.99 -4.39 -11.93
N HIS A 160 11.49 -5.62 -12.10
CA HIS A 160 12.88 -5.96 -11.86
C HIS A 160 13.82 -5.13 -12.76
N GLY A 161 13.53 -5.07 -14.06
CA GLY A 161 14.29 -4.25 -15.00
C GLY A 161 14.35 -2.78 -14.60
N LEU A 162 13.23 -2.23 -14.14
CA LEU A 162 13.13 -0.87 -13.61
C LEU A 162 13.99 -0.67 -12.37
N ILE A 163 13.84 -1.48 -11.31
CA ILE A 163 14.65 -1.31 -10.09
C ILE A 163 16.15 -1.46 -10.39
N ARG A 164 16.50 -2.37 -11.30
CA ARG A 164 17.89 -2.58 -11.73
C ARG A 164 18.47 -1.37 -12.48
N SER A 165 17.67 -0.58 -13.20
CA SER A 165 18.16 0.60 -13.91
C SER A 165 18.65 1.73 -12.97
N PHE A 166 18.29 1.66 -11.69
CA PHE A 166 18.76 2.60 -10.64
C PHE A 166 20.01 2.10 -9.89
N GLU A 167 20.69 1.05 -10.38
CA GLU A 167 21.94 0.55 -9.79
C GLU A 167 22.97 1.70 -9.63
N GLY A 168 23.52 1.85 -8.44
CA GLY A 168 24.51 2.89 -8.12
C GLY A 168 23.96 4.31 -7.92
N MET A 169 22.70 4.59 -8.26
CA MET A 169 22.09 5.88 -7.97
C MET A 169 21.80 6.03 -6.47
N PRO A 170 21.86 7.24 -5.89
CA PRO A 170 21.57 7.47 -4.47
C PRO A 170 20.05 7.53 -4.21
N VAL A 171 19.34 6.52 -4.70
CA VAL A 171 17.90 6.36 -4.65
C VAL A 171 17.53 5.27 -3.64
N THR A 172 16.43 5.49 -2.93
CA THR A 172 15.79 4.45 -2.12
C THR A 172 14.32 4.38 -2.46
N PHE A 173 13.86 3.17 -2.79
CA PHE A 173 12.45 2.88 -2.97
C PHE A 173 11.84 2.48 -1.63
N TYR A 174 10.64 2.95 -1.36
CA TYR A 174 9.77 2.48 -0.29
C TYR A 174 8.48 1.98 -0.93
N ILE A 175 8.03 0.80 -0.53
CA ILE A 175 6.73 0.24 -0.90
C ILE A 175 5.94 0.05 0.38
N HIS A 176 4.75 0.62 0.40
CA HIS A 176 3.78 0.45 1.48
C HIS A 176 2.56 -0.27 0.96
N ASN A 177 2.10 -1.26 1.72
CA ASN A 177 0.80 -1.88 1.52
C ASN A 177 -0.01 -1.65 2.80
N ASP A 178 -0.99 -0.76 2.70
CA ASP A 178 -1.92 -0.40 3.75
C ASP A 178 -3.21 -1.18 3.58
N ARG A 179 -3.51 -2.08 4.52
CA ARG A 179 -4.80 -2.77 4.59
C ARG A 179 -5.59 -2.18 5.75
N ASN A 180 -6.76 -1.61 5.44
CA ASN A 180 -7.65 -1.02 6.43
C ASN A 180 -9.11 -1.30 6.13
N THR A 181 -9.94 -1.10 7.14
CA THR A 181 -11.39 -1.11 6.99
C THR A 181 -11.93 0.23 6.50
N PHE A 182 -13.02 0.20 5.74
CA PHE A 182 -13.77 1.38 5.35
C PHE A 182 -15.27 1.08 5.20
N THR A 183 -16.07 2.13 5.17
CA THR A 183 -17.49 2.08 4.83
C THR A 183 -17.75 2.99 3.64
N ASP A 184 -18.71 2.59 2.80
CA ASP A 184 -19.24 3.43 1.74
C ASP A 184 -20.68 3.00 1.44
N ASN A 185 -21.46 3.90 0.85
CA ASN A 185 -22.87 3.69 0.56
C ASN A 185 -23.22 4.38 -0.77
N LEU A 186 -23.85 3.63 -1.68
CA LEU A 186 -24.32 4.12 -2.98
C LEU A 186 -25.86 4.17 -3.08
N HIS A 187 -26.55 4.06 -1.95
CA HIS A 187 -27.99 4.24 -1.86
C HIS A 187 -28.40 5.67 -2.22
N LYS A 188 -29.45 5.76 -3.03
CA LYS A 188 -30.04 6.98 -3.55
C LYS A 188 -31.53 6.73 -3.75
N ASP A 189 -32.39 7.60 -3.23
CA ASP A 189 -33.84 7.48 -3.40
C ASP A 189 -34.21 7.59 -4.89
N SER A 190 -34.67 6.48 -5.47
CA SER A 190 -35.08 6.36 -6.87
C SER A 190 -36.49 6.91 -7.13
N GLY A 191 -37.31 7.02 -6.06
CA GLY A 191 -38.73 7.33 -6.15
C GLY A 191 -39.62 6.09 -6.28
N ASN A 192 -39.03 4.88 -6.31
CA ASN A 192 -39.75 3.62 -6.18
C ASN A 192 -39.58 3.08 -4.73
N PRO A 193 -40.64 3.05 -3.91
CA PRO A 193 -40.53 2.66 -2.49
C PRO A 193 -39.97 1.24 -2.27
N TYR A 194 -40.27 0.30 -3.16
CA TYR A 194 -39.76 -1.07 -3.05
C TYR A 194 -38.25 -1.13 -3.32
N ALA A 195 -37.79 -0.49 -4.39
CA ALA A 195 -36.38 -0.44 -4.73
C ALA A 195 -35.56 0.29 -3.65
N ASP A 196 -36.09 1.39 -3.15
CA ASP A 196 -35.44 2.22 -2.14
C ASP A 196 -35.30 1.45 -0.82
N GLU A 197 -36.35 0.72 -0.41
CA GLU A 197 -36.29 -0.10 0.80
C GLU A 197 -35.30 -1.26 0.68
N VAL A 198 -35.30 -1.99 -0.43
CA VAL A 198 -34.34 -3.08 -0.66
C VAL A 198 -32.91 -2.55 -0.66
N SER A 199 -32.66 -1.41 -1.31
CA SER A 199 -31.35 -0.76 -1.34
C SER A 199 -30.90 -0.34 0.06
N ARG A 200 -31.78 0.28 0.84
CA ARG A 200 -31.51 0.70 2.23
C ARG A 200 -31.19 -0.49 3.13
N LEU A 201 -31.99 -1.55 3.06
CA LEU A 201 -31.77 -2.78 3.83
C LEU A 201 -30.46 -3.47 3.44
N TYR A 202 -30.14 -3.49 2.15
CA TYR A 202 -28.85 -4.02 1.66
C TYR A 202 -27.69 -3.28 2.31
N TYR A 203 -27.59 -1.96 2.17
CA TYR A 203 -26.48 -1.20 2.74
C TYR A 203 -26.47 -1.16 4.26
N ALA A 204 -27.62 -1.31 4.93
CA ALA A 204 -27.68 -1.50 6.38
C ALA A 204 -27.16 -2.88 6.83
N SER A 205 -27.31 -3.91 5.99
CA SER A 205 -26.83 -5.27 6.26
C SER A 205 -25.35 -5.48 5.96
N VAL A 206 -24.79 -4.68 5.05
CA VAL A 206 -23.38 -4.83 4.66
C VAL A 206 -22.48 -4.16 5.70
N GLY A 207 -21.68 -4.97 6.40
CA GLY A 207 -20.71 -4.49 7.38
C GLY A 207 -19.48 -3.82 6.76
N LEU A 208 -18.43 -3.63 7.57
CA LEU A 208 -17.18 -2.95 7.16
C LEU A 208 -16.47 -3.67 6.00
N PHE A 209 -16.20 -2.96 4.90
CA PHE A 209 -15.37 -3.47 3.82
C PHE A 209 -13.90 -3.33 4.17
N ARG A 210 -13.07 -4.12 3.49
CA ARG A 210 -11.61 -3.98 3.51
C ARG A 210 -11.12 -3.42 2.19
N ARG A 211 -9.93 -2.83 2.21
CA ARG A 211 -9.22 -2.44 1.00
C ARG A 211 -7.72 -2.48 1.25
N ASN A 212 -6.98 -2.65 0.17
CA ASN A 212 -5.54 -2.49 0.14
C ASN A 212 -5.16 -1.27 -0.71
N ARG A 213 -4.38 -0.37 -0.11
CA ARG A 213 -3.82 0.81 -0.78
C ARG A 213 -2.32 0.63 -0.89
N LEU A 214 -1.83 0.65 -2.13
CA LEU A 214 -0.41 0.50 -2.42
C LEU A 214 0.21 1.88 -2.66
N PHE A 215 1.36 2.12 -2.03
CA PHE A 215 2.13 3.34 -2.26
C PHE A 215 3.57 3.00 -2.59
N LEU A 216 4.12 3.71 -3.58
CA LEU A 216 5.54 3.69 -3.88
C LEU A 216 6.10 5.08 -3.64
N THR A 217 7.14 5.18 -2.80
CA THR A 217 7.87 6.42 -2.60
C THR A 217 9.31 6.27 -3.06
N VAL A 218 9.76 7.16 -3.94
CA VAL A 218 11.18 7.29 -4.30
C VAL A 218 11.80 8.40 -3.46
N CYS A 219 12.92 8.07 -2.80
CA CYS A 219 13.70 9.00 -2.01
C CYS A 219 15.05 9.24 -2.71
N TYR A 220 15.26 10.44 -3.24
CA TYR A 220 16.51 10.84 -3.89
C TYR A 220 17.40 11.61 -2.92
N ARG A 221 18.67 11.18 -2.81
CA ARG A 221 19.68 11.79 -1.94
C ARG A 221 20.81 12.39 -2.79
N PRO A 222 20.63 13.62 -3.31
CA PRO A 222 21.60 14.23 -4.22
C PRO A 222 22.96 14.48 -3.58
N PHE A 223 23.01 14.67 -2.25
CA PHE A 223 24.23 15.06 -1.55
C PHE A 223 24.72 13.98 -0.58
N VAL A 224 26.00 13.63 -0.65
CA VAL A 224 26.65 12.77 0.37
C VAL A 224 26.95 13.54 1.65
N SER A 225 27.32 12.84 2.73
CA SER A 225 27.52 13.47 4.04
C SER A 225 28.57 14.60 4.05
N LEU A 226 29.63 14.47 3.26
CA LEU A 226 30.68 15.49 3.10
C LEU A 226 30.15 16.73 2.38
N GLU A 227 29.52 16.56 1.24
CA GLU A 227 28.87 17.64 0.48
C GLU A 227 27.82 18.36 1.32
N LYS A 228 27.03 17.63 2.13
CA LYS A 228 26.08 18.24 3.07
C LYS A 228 26.76 19.13 4.11
N ALA A 229 27.99 18.80 4.52
CA ALA A 229 28.76 19.62 5.46
C ALA A 229 29.33 20.87 4.76
N GLU A 230 29.84 20.73 3.54
CA GLU A 230 30.32 21.85 2.73
C GLU A 230 29.20 22.82 2.36
N ARG A 231 28.03 22.29 1.98
CA ARG A 231 26.81 23.07 1.71
C ARG A 231 26.44 24.02 2.83
N LYS A 232 26.66 23.64 4.10
CA LYS A 232 26.35 24.52 5.23
C LYS A 232 27.15 25.81 5.20
N ARG A 233 28.33 25.81 4.57
CA ARG A 233 29.24 26.96 4.45
C ARG A 233 28.99 27.79 3.18
N MET A 234 28.19 27.29 2.24
CA MET A 234 27.87 27.98 0.99
C MET A 234 26.89 29.14 1.21
N LYS A 235 26.92 30.12 0.30
CA LYS A 235 25.92 31.19 0.22
C LYS A 235 24.56 30.62 -0.20
N ASP A 236 23.48 31.25 0.24
CA ASP A 236 22.13 30.74 -0.01
C ASP A 236 21.75 30.71 -1.49
N SER A 237 22.27 31.65 -2.30
CA SER A 237 22.09 31.61 -3.76
C SER A 237 22.72 30.38 -4.42
N GLN A 238 23.89 29.94 -3.95
CA GLN A 238 24.55 28.73 -4.43
C GLN A 238 23.80 27.48 -3.98
N LYS A 239 23.35 27.43 -2.72
CA LYS A 239 22.49 26.33 -2.21
C LYS A 239 21.20 26.21 -3.00
N LEU A 240 20.62 27.33 -3.44
CA LEU A 240 19.41 27.33 -4.26
C LEU A 240 19.70 26.75 -5.64
N LYS A 241 20.76 27.23 -6.31
CA LYS A 241 21.17 26.72 -7.64
C LYS A 241 21.45 25.21 -7.65
N GLU A 242 22.16 24.69 -6.64
CA GLU A 242 22.39 23.25 -6.51
C GLU A 242 21.10 22.48 -6.20
N LEU A 243 20.15 23.10 -5.47
CA LEU A 243 18.87 22.48 -5.18
C LEU A 243 18.02 22.41 -6.45
N ASP A 244 18.05 23.46 -7.28
CA ASP A 244 17.35 23.49 -8.57
C ASP A 244 17.89 22.40 -9.50
N GLY A 245 19.22 22.20 -9.55
CA GLY A 245 19.83 21.08 -10.26
C GLY A 245 19.35 19.72 -9.75
N ALA A 246 19.37 19.50 -8.43
CA ALA A 246 18.87 18.27 -7.84
C ALA A 246 17.36 18.05 -8.06
N LEU A 247 16.58 19.14 -8.15
CA LEU A 247 15.15 19.08 -8.47
C LEU A 247 14.95 18.63 -9.92
N LEU A 248 15.74 19.13 -10.87
CA LEU A 248 15.67 18.68 -12.27
C LEU A 248 15.93 17.18 -12.39
N GLU A 249 17.00 16.67 -11.76
CA GLU A 249 17.29 15.23 -11.72
C GLU A 249 16.16 14.43 -11.07
N MET A 250 15.56 14.94 -9.99
CA MET A 250 14.40 14.30 -9.35
C MET A 250 13.18 14.25 -10.29
N LEU A 251 12.97 15.28 -11.11
CA LEU A 251 11.88 15.32 -12.09
C LEU A 251 12.13 14.36 -13.26
N GLU A 252 13.38 14.15 -13.67
CA GLU A 252 13.75 13.10 -14.64
C GLU A 252 13.48 11.69 -14.09
N ILE A 253 13.87 11.45 -12.84
CA ILE A 253 13.55 10.20 -12.11
C ILE A 253 12.03 10.01 -12.03
N LYS A 254 11.30 11.07 -11.67
CA LYS A 254 9.83 11.07 -11.63
C LYS A 254 9.24 10.72 -12.98
N SER A 255 9.68 11.35 -14.07
CA SER A 255 9.17 11.10 -15.43
C SER A 255 9.39 9.65 -15.88
N THR A 256 10.56 9.09 -15.54
CA THR A 256 10.87 7.67 -15.80
C THR A 256 9.91 6.76 -15.04
N LEU A 257 9.66 7.06 -13.76
CA LEU A 257 8.75 6.30 -12.92
C LEU A 257 7.28 6.48 -13.30
N ASP A 258 6.83 7.67 -13.70
CA ASP A 258 5.46 7.88 -14.20
C ASP A 258 5.17 6.96 -15.40
N THR A 259 6.12 6.89 -16.34
CA THR A 259 6.01 6.03 -17.51
C THR A 259 5.97 4.55 -17.12
N ALA A 260 6.92 4.11 -16.29
CA ALA A 260 7.04 2.70 -15.92
C ALA A 260 5.90 2.23 -15.01
N LEU A 261 5.37 3.11 -14.16
CA LEU A 261 4.31 2.77 -13.21
C LEU A 261 2.90 2.93 -13.79
N SER A 262 2.74 3.55 -14.97
CA SER A 262 1.44 3.75 -15.64
C SER A 262 0.60 2.48 -15.72
N ARG A 263 1.23 1.33 -16.01
CA ARG A 263 0.56 0.02 -16.09
C ARG A 263 -0.05 -0.48 -14.78
N TYR A 264 0.34 0.09 -13.64
CA TYR A 264 -0.21 -0.23 -12.31
C TYR A 264 -1.27 0.78 -11.85
N GLY A 265 -1.80 1.62 -12.76
CA GLY A 265 -2.75 2.68 -12.43
C GLY A 265 -2.15 3.70 -11.47
N ALA A 266 -0.88 4.07 -11.69
CA ALA A 266 -0.14 4.91 -10.76
C ALA A 266 -0.59 6.38 -10.82
N ARG A 267 -1.01 6.91 -9.68
CA ARG A 267 -1.36 8.31 -9.50
C ARG A 267 -0.31 9.02 -8.65
N PRO A 268 0.42 10.02 -9.18
CA PRO A 268 1.37 10.78 -8.37
C PRO A 268 0.63 11.61 -7.30
N LEU A 269 1.09 11.50 -6.05
CA LEU A 269 0.63 12.33 -4.96
C LEU A 269 1.28 13.71 -5.04
N GLY A 270 0.59 14.73 -4.54
CA GLY A 270 1.06 16.11 -4.66
C GLY A 270 0.10 17.13 -4.07
N THR A 271 0.29 18.39 -4.42
CA THR A 271 -0.55 19.47 -3.93
C THR A 271 -1.86 19.58 -4.71
N PHE A 272 -2.95 19.88 -4.00
CA PHE A 272 -4.27 20.16 -4.55
C PHE A 272 -4.93 21.31 -3.81
N THR A 273 -5.83 22.03 -4.47
CA THR A 273 -6.53 23.19 -3.91
C THR A 273 -7.95 22.80 -3.51
N GLU A 274 -8.36 23.19 -2.31
CA GLU A 274 -9.72 23.05 -1.82
C GLU A 274 -10.13 24.34 -1.12
N GLY A 275 -11.15 25.02 -1.67
CA GLY A 275 -11.48 26.39 -1.27
C GLY A 275 -10.28 27.33 -1.45
N ASN A 276 -9.92 28.07 -0.39
CA ASN A 276 -8.81 29.03 -0.40
C ASN A 276 -7.49 28.44 0.14
N ALA A 277 -7.39 27.12 0.34
CA ALA A 277 -6.23 26.47 0.92
C ALA A 277 -5.63 25.43 -0.02
N VAL A 278 -4.30 25.34 0.00
CA VAL A 278 -3.53 24.28 -0.68
C VAL A 278 -3.24 23.18 0.33
N PHE A 279 -3.56 21.95 -0.03
CA PHE A 279 -3.30 20.75 0.73
C PHE A 279 -2.35 19.84 -0.04
N SER A 280 -1.77 18.85 0.64
CA SER A 280 -0.88 17.87 0.02
C SER A 280 -1.35 16.46 0.33
N SER A 281 -1.64 15.67 -0.71
CA SER A 281 -1.95 14.24 -0.56
C SER A 281 -0.73 13.40 -0.15
N GLN A 282 0.49 13.83 -0.53
CA GLN A 282 1.73 13.15 -0.14
C GLN A 282 2.00 13.28 1.38
N LEU A 283 1.99 14.50 1.90
CA LEU A 283 2.07 14.75 3.35
C LEU A 283 0.90 14.12 4.13
N ALA A 284 -0.31 14.04 3.56
CA ALA A 284 -1.44 13.33 4.18
C ALA A 284 -1.18 11.83 4.32
N PHE A 285 -0.56 11.20 3.31
CA PHE A 285 -0.11 9.81 3.42
C PHE A 285 0.98 9.62 4.48
N TYR A 286 1.96 10.53 4.55
CA TYR A 286 2.98 10.46 5.58
C TYR A 286 2.43 10.70 7.00
N GLU A 287 1.42 11.56 7.14
CA GLU A 287 0.67 11.73 8.39
C GLU A 287 -0.09 10.46 8.76
N TYR A 288 -0.69 9.78 7.78
CA TYR A 288 -1.33 8.49 7.99
C TYR A 288 -0.33 7.42 8.46
N LEU A 289 0.88 7.35 7.92
CA LEU A 289 1.91 6.43 8.42
C LEU A 289 2.33 6.72 9.88
N LEU A 290 2.20 7.96 10.33
CA LEU A 290 2.55 8.40 11.68
C LEU A 290 1.44 8.25 12.72
N THR A 291 0.20 8.34 12.27
CA THR A 291 -0.97 8.48 13.15
C THR A 291 -2.01 7.40 12.89
N HIS A 292 -1.91 6.67 11.79
CA HIS A 292 -2.89 5.71 11.29
C HIS A 292 -4.31 6.29 11.10
N GLN A 293 -4.42 7.63 10.98
CA GLN A 293 -5.65 8.34 10.62
C GLN A 293 -5.40 9.26 9.42
N TRP A 294 -6.29 9.21 8.42
CA TRP A 294 -6.20 10.07 7.26
C TRP A 294 -6.59 11.50 7.63
N ARG A 295 -5.65 12.43 7.47
CA ARG A 295 -5.87 13.86 7.72
C ARG A 295 -5.35 14.69 6.55
N LYS A 296 -6.14 15.66 6.11
CA LYS A 296 -5.68 16.64 5.12
C LYS A 296 -4.58 17.51 5.75
N VAL A 297 -3.41 17.55 5.13
CA VAL A 297 -2.28 18.37 5.58
C VAL A 297 -2.17 19.62 4.70
N ARG A 298 -2.33 20.79 5.31
CA ARG A 298 -2.22 22.08 4.62
C ARG A 298 -0.76 22.40 4.32
N VAL A 299 -0.48 22.86 3.11
CA VAL A 299 0.83 23.41 2.76
C VAL A 299 0.91 24.84 3.26
N THR A 300 1.85 25.11 4.17
CA THR A 300 2.04 26.42 4.79
C THR A 300 3.49 26.88 4.69
N ARG A 301 3.79 28.09 5.16
CA ARG A 301 5.17 28.58 5.30
C ARG A 301 5.94 27.87 6.42
N THR A 302 5.22 27.23 7.34
CA THR A 302 5.79 26.43 8.42
C THR A 302 6.19 25.05 7.89
N PRO A 303 7.37 24.52 8.27
CA PRO A 303 7.79 23.19 7.85
C PRO A 303 6.81 22.08 8.25
N ALA A 304 6.70 21.05 7.41
CA ALA A 304 5.83 19.90 7.60
C ALA A 304 6.10 19.18 8.94
N TYR A 305 7.36 19.01 9.34
CA TYR A 305 7.75 18.40 10.62
C TYR A 305 7.26 19.17 11.87
N ASP A 306 6.81 20.42 11.75
CA ASP A 306 6.24 21.22 12.84
C ASP A 306 4.70 21.16 12.90
N VAL A 307 4.04 20.71 11.83
CA VAL A 307 2.56 20.67 11.71
C VAL A 307 1.98 19.25 11.67
N MET A 308 2.84 18.27 11.38
CA MET A 308 2.53 16.85 11.33
C MET A 308 2.69 16.17 12.69
N GLY A 309 2.17 14.94 12.81
CA GLY A 309 2.29 14.12 14.01
C GLY A 309 1.30 14.49 15.09
N ALA A 310 0.04 14.73 14.74
CA ALA A 310 -1.01 15.17 15.69
C ALA A 310 -1.59 14.03 16.56
N ALA A 311 -0.72 13.14 17.04
CA ALA A 311 -1.08 12.05 17.97
C ALA A 311 0.06 11.81 18.96
N ALA A 312 -0.29 11.43 20.19
CA ALA A 312 0.70 10.99 21.17
C ALA A 312 0.98 9.50 20.99
N LEU A 313 2.26 9.13 20.94
CA LEU A 313 2.70 7.76 20.71
C LEU A 313 3.37 7.20 21.95
N PHE A 314 2.94 6.00 22.35
CA PHE A 314 3.51 5.26 23.46
C PHE A 314 4.00 3.91 22.96
N PHE A 315 5.22 3.56 23.32
CA PHE A 315 5.88 2.33 22.89
C PHE A 315 6.28 1.52 24.13
N SER A 316 5.50 0.47 24.42
CA SER A 316 5.84 -0.54 25.43
C SER A 316 6.68 -1.67 24.81
N ALA A 317 7.13 -2.63 25.62
CA ALA A 317 7.93 -3.75 25.13
C ALA A 317 7.15 -4.63 24.13
N GLU A 318 5.86 -4.85 24.36
CA GLU A 318 5.06 -5.80 23.55
C GLU A 318 4.08 -5.13 22.59
N SER A 319 3.77 -3.85 22.78
CA SER A 319 2.78 -3.14 21.97
C SER A 319 3.03 -1.63 21.97
N GLY A 320 2.51 -0.96 20.94
CA GLY A 320 2.42 0.48 20.90
C GLY A 320 0.97 0.95 20.98
N GLN A 321 0.81 2.21 21.35
CA GLN A 321 -0.48 2.87 21.49
C GLN A 321 -0.39 4.26 20.84
N ILE A 322 -1.40 4.58 20.04
CA ILE A 322 -1.62 5.88 19.41
C ILE A 322 -2.83 6.51 20.09
N ASN A 323 -2.61 7.67 20.72
CA ASN A 323 -3.68 8.45 21.35
C ASN A 323 -4.02 9.65 20.47
N HIS A 324 -5.24 9.62 19.96
CA HIS A 324 -5.88 10.73 19.28
C HIS A 324 -6.82 11.46 20.23
N ALA A 325 -7.28 12.64 19.83
CA ALA A 325 -8.33 13.35 20.55
C ALA A 325 -9.68 12.59 20.55
N ASN A 326 -9.92 11.75 19.54
CA ASN A 326 -11.19 11.06 19.32
C ASN A 326 -11.15 9.56 19.66
N GLY A 327 -10.03 9.04 20.16
CA GLY A 327 -9.90 7.62 20.47
C GLY A 327 -8.46 7.14 20.57
N THR A 328 -8.33 5.87 20.93
CA THR A 328 -7.06 5.17 21.10
C THR A 328 -7.00 4.00 20.15
N GLN A 329 -5.82 3.75 19.58
CA GLN A 329 -5.56 2.59 18.76
C GLN A 329 -4.27 1.90 19.20
N TYR A 330 -4.22 0.58 19.12
CA TYR A 330 -3.06 -0.21 19.51
C TYR A 330 -2.39 -0.83 18.30
N PHE A 331 -1.09 -1.08 18.40
CA PHE A 331 -0.33 -1.71 17.33
C PHE A 331 0.80 -2.61 17.83
N ARG A 332 1.18 -3.56 16.99
CA ARG A 332 2.33 -4.46 17.18
C ARG A 332 3.16 -4.47 15.91
N GLY A 333 4.48 -4.39 16.08
CA GLY A 333 5.42 -4.52 14.98
C GLY A 333 5.87 -5.96 14.81
N LEU A 334 5.91 -6.44 13.57
CA LEU A 334 6.55 -7.68 13.16
C LEU A 334 7.74 -7.35 12.25
N GLU A 335 8.85 -8.03 12.49
CA GLU A 335 10.05 -8.02 11.68
C GLU A 335 10.35 -9.42 11.14
N VAL A 336 11.13 -9.52 10.08
CA VAL A 336 11.51 -10.84 9.54
C VAL A 336 12.83 -11.30 10.16
N LYS A 337 12.78 -12.41 10.90
CA LYS A 337 13.98 -13.08 11.43
C LYS A 337 14.68 -13.87 10.34
N GLU A 338 13.90 -14.63 9.57
CA GLU A 338 14.39 -15.47 8.48
C GLU A 338 13.42 -15.42 7.31
N PHE A 339 13.97 -15.29 6.10
CA PHE A 339 13.20 -15.35 4.85
C PHE A 339 13.19 -16.77 4.31
N SER A 340 12.27 -17.07 3.38
CA SER A 340 12.33 -18.30 2.59
C SER A 340 13.64 -18.39 1.79
N GLU A 341 14.07 -19.61 1.44
CA GLU A 341 15.25 -19.85 0.58
C GLU A 341 15.02 -19.41 -0.86
N GLU A 342 13.75 -19.38 -1.27
CA GLU A 342 13.33 -18.94 -2.59
C GLU A 342 12.24 -17.89 -2.46
N THR A 343 12.24 -16.92 -3.36
CA THR A 343 11.15 -15.98 -3.55
C THR A 343 10.47 -16.26 -4.89
N ALA A 344 9.18 -15.90 -4.95
CA ALA A 344 8.34 -16.09 -6.12
C ALA A 344 7.39 -14.90 -6.26
N THR A 345 7.00 -14.59 -7.49
CA THR A 345 5.92 -13.63 -7.77
C THR A 345 4.66 -14.06 -7.02
N GLY A 346 4.03 -13.14 -6.31
CA GLY A 346 2.79 -13.38 -5.56
C GLY A 346 2.94 -14.11 -4.23
N MET A 347 4.17 -14.40 -3.77
CA MET A 347 4.39 -15.07 -2.47
C MET A 347 3.74 -14.33 -1.29
N MET A 348 3.58 -13.01 -1.39
CA MET A 348 2.99 -12.17 -0.33
C MET A 348 1.47 -11.99 -0.46
N ASP A 349 0.83 -12.51 -1.51
CA ASP A 349 -0.57 -12.24 -1.83
C ASP A 349 -1.54 -12.80 -0.78
N SER A 350 -1.13 -13.84 -0.05
CA SER A 350 -1.92 -14.39 1.06
C SER A 350 -2.23 -13.36 2.14
N LEU A 351 -1.34 -12.38 2.36
CA LEU A 351 -1.58 -11.29 3.32
C LEU A 351 -2.71 -10.36 2.88
N LEU A 352 -2.95 -10.21 1.57
CA LEU A 352 -4.06 -9.41 1.05
C LEU A 352 -5.41 -9.98 1.48
N TYR A 353 -5.52 -11.27 1.77
CA TYR A 353 -6.74 -11.89 2.26
C TYR A 353 -6.90 -11.81 3.78
N ALA A 354 -5.84 -11.48 4.53
CA ALA A 354 -5.87 -11.51 5.99
C ALA A 354 -6.92 -10.53 6.54
N PRO A 355 -7.79 -10.92 7.49
CA PRO A 355 -8.85 -10.06 8.01
C PRO A 355 -8.33 -9.05 9.07
N CYS A 356 -7.12 -8.51 8.90
CA CYS A 356 -6.44 -7.64 9.86
C CYS A 356 -6.11 -6.27 9.25
N ASP A 357 -6.02 -5.24 10.10
CA ASP A 357 -5.57 -3.92 9.70
C ASP A 357 -4.04 -3.85 9.87
N TYR A 358 -3.32 -3.51 8.81
CA TYR A 358 -1.86 -3.49 8.84
C TYR A 358 -1.26 -2.50 7.85
N VAL A 359 0.00 -2.14 8.10
CA VAL A 359 0.88 -1.47 7.14
C VAL A 359 2.15 -2.29 6.96
N ILE A 360 2.33 -2.88 5.78
CA ILE A 360 3.62 -3.46 5.37
C ILE A 360 4.50 -2.34 4.86
N THR A 361 5.74 -2.25 5.35
CA THR A 361 6.76 -1.33 4.85
C THR A 361 7.97 -2.11 4.36
N GLN A 362 8.26 -1.97 3.08
CA GLN A 362 9.51 -2.43 2.48
C GLN A 362 10.32 -1.25 1.98
N SER A 363 11.64 -1.25 2.21
CA SER A 363 12.52 -0.25 1.60
C SER A 363 13.73 -0.89 0.96
N TYR A 364 14.17 -0.37 -0.17
CA TYR A 364 15.31 -0.85 -0.95
C TYR A 364 16.20 0.33 -1.33
N THR A 365 17.35 0.46 -0.66
CA THR A 365 18.37 1.46 -1.01
C THR A 365 19.31 0.87 -2.05
N CYS A 366 19.33 1.42 -3.25
CA CYS A 366 20.20 0.97 -4.34
C CYS A 366 21.67 1.00 -3.90
N MET A 367 22.43 -0.03 -4.29
CA MET A 367 23.87 -0.08 -4.11
C MET A 367 24.56 0.05 -5.46
N SER A 368 25.80 0.55 -5.45
CA SER A 368 26.66 0.43 -6.62
C SER A 368 27.13 -1.02 -6.80
N ARG A 369 27.50 -1.37 -8.02
CA ARG A 369 28.03 -2.70 -8.34
C ARG A 369 29.24 -3.06 -7.48
N GLU A 370 30.12 -2.09 -7.21
CA GLU A 370 31.31 -2.29 -6.39
C GLU A 370 30.98 -2.48 -4.91
N GLU A 371 30.00 -1.76 -4.37
CA GLU A 371 29.50 -2.00 -3.01
C GLU A 371 28.90 -3.42 -2.89
N ALA A 372 28.11 -3.83 -3.88
CA ALA A 372 27.49 -5.15 -3.92
C ALA A 372 28.53 -6.27 -4.01
N LYS A 373 29.51 -6.17 -4.91
CA LYS A 373 30.64 -7.11 -5.02
C LYS A 373 31.40 -7.24 -3.71
N LYS A 374 31.70 -6.12 -3.04
CA LYS A 374 32.39 -6.11 -1.75
C LYS A 374 31.56 -6.81 -0.67
N ALA A 375 30.25 -6.58 -0.63
CA ALA A 375 29.35 -7.25 0.31
C ALA A 375 29.31 -8.77 0.08
N ILE A 376 29.13 -9.23 -1.17
CA ILE A 376 29.10 -10.66 -1.51
C ILE A 376 30.44 -11.33 -1.16
N LYS A 377 31.58 -10.75 -1.56
CA LYS A 377 32.91 -11.27 -1.24
C LYS A 377 33.18 -11.33 0.26
N ARG A 378 32.70 -10.33 1.01
CA ARG A 378 32.80 -10.32 2.48
C ARG A 378 32.01 -11.47 3.09
N THR A 379 30.75 -11.65 2.70
CA THR A 379 29.90 -12.74 3.19
C THR A 379 30.49 -14.11 2.85
N ARG A 380 31.03 -14.28 1.63
CA ARG A 380 31.74 -15.50 1.22
C ARG A 380 32.93 -15.82 2.12
N ARG A 381 33.79 -14.83 2.41
CA ARG A 381 34.95 -15.01 3.32
C ARG A 381 34.52 -15.42 4.72
N LEU A 382 33.42 -14.85 5.23
CA LEU A 382 32.89 -15.18 6.55
C LEU A 382 32.40 -16.63 6.62
N LEU A 383 31.74 -17.13 5.56
CA LEU A 383 31.34 -18.54 5.47
C LEU A 383 32.53 -19.49 5.40
N MET A 384 33.65 -19.09 4.78
CA MET A 384 34.87 -19.91 4.76
C MET A 384 35.52 -20.04 6.15
N SER A 385 35.46 -18.99 6.98
CA SER A 385 36.07 -19.00 8.33
C SER A 385 35.24 -19.72 9.39
N ALA A 386 33.99 -20.08 9.09
CA ALA A 386 33.06 -20.67 10.05
C ALA A 386 33.15 -22.22 10.12
N ASP A 387 33.96 -22.87 9.28
CA ASP A 387 34.22 -24.32 9.22
C ASP A 387 32.95 -25.21 9.19
N ASP A 388 31.83 -24.67 8.68
CA ASP A 388 30.52 -25.32 8.71
C ASP A 388 30.01 -25.64 7.28
N ASP A 389 29.15 -26.67 7.20
CA ASP A 389 28.60 -27.42 6.05
C ASP A 389 27.82 -26.61 4.98
N ALA A 390 28.33 -25.43 4.56
CA ALA A 390 27.64 -24.50 3.69
C ALA A 390 28.21 -24.44 2.26
N VAL A 391 28.66 -25.57 1.70
CA VAL A 391 29.17 -25.64 0.31
C VAL A 391 28.15 -25.10 -0.70
N SER A 392 26.88 -25.44 -0.52
CA SER A 392 25.77 -24.95 -1.38
C SER A 392 25.61 -23.42 -1.31
N GLN A 393 25.62 -22.83 -0.12
CA GLN A 393 25.51 -21.37 0.03
C GLN A 393 26.71 -20.61 -0.55
N ARG A 394 27.90 -21.22 -0.55
CA ARG A 394 29.08 -20.66 -1.21
C ARG A 394 28.92 -20.65 -2.73
N LEU A 395 28.44 -21.76 -3.29
CA LEU A 395 28.14 -21.84 -4.73
C LEU A 395 27.10 -20.80 -5.13
N ASP A 396 26.06 -20.60 -4.30
CA ASP A 396 25.03 -19.59 -4.56
C ASP A 396 25.58 -18.16 -4.56
N LEU A 397 26.53 -17.85 -3.68
CA LEU A 397 27.22 -16.55 -3.66
C LEU A 397 28.08 -16.35 -4.92
N ASP A 398 28.70 -17.41 -5.44
CA ASP A 398 29.49 -17.37 -6.67
C ASP A 398 28.56 -17.14 -7.89
N VAL A 399 27.43 -17.85 -7.97
CA VAL A 399 26.38 -17.60 -8.98
C VAL A 399 25.85 -16.17 -8.91
N ALA A 400 25.58 -15.66 -7.71
CA ALA A 400 25.10 -14.30 -7.53
C ALA A 400 26.14 -13.24 -7.93
N LEU A 401 27.43 -13.52 -7.71
CA LEU A 401 28.51 -12.66 -8.16
C LEU A 401 28.58 -12.60 -9.70
N ASP A 402 28.36 -13.73 -10.36
CA ASP A 402 28.33 -13.81 -11.83
C ASP A 402 27.10 -13.09 -12.40
N LEU A 403 25.92 -13.28 -11.80
CA LEU A 403 24.70 -12.56 -12.18
C LEU A 403 24.83 -11.05 -11.99
N LEU A 404 25.47 -10.60 -10.90
CA LEU A 404 25.76 -9.19 -10.66
C LEU A 404 26.77 -8.64 -11.68
N THR A 405 27.84 -9.40 -11.97
CA THR A 405 28.90 -8.97 -12.89
C THR A 405 28.40 -8.91 -14.33
N SER A 406 27.52 -9.83 -14.73
CA SER A 406 26.83 -9.82 -16.03
C SER A 406 25.68 -8.81 -16.12
N GLY A 407 25.38 -8.07 -15.04
CA GLY A 407 24.32 -7.05 -15.02
C GLY A 407 22.90 -7.63 -15.07
N LYS A 408 22.73 -8.92 -14.77
CA LYS A 408 21.40 -9.56 -14.72
C LYS A 408 20.62 -9.18 -13.47
N ILE A 409 21.31 -8.95 -12.35
CA ILE A 409 20.73 -8.50 -11.08
C ILE A 409 21.51 -7.30 -10.52
N ALA A 410 20.83 -6.46 -9.74
CA ALA A 410 21.45 -5.47 -8.85
C ALA A 410 21.24 -5.88 -7.39
N TYR A 411 21.95 -5.24 -6.48
CA TYR A 411 21.77 -5.41 -5.03
C TYR A 411 21.42 -4.09 -4.36
N GLY A 412 20.68 -4.20 -3.25
CA GLY A 412 20.28 -3.06 -2.45
C GLY A 412 20.15 -3.43 -0.98
N LYS A 413 20.17 -2.42 -0.12
CA LYS A 413 19.94 -2.61 1.33
C LYS A 413 18.44 -2.63 1.57
N HIS A 414 17.92 -3.80 1.91
CA HIS A 414 16.51 -4.06 2.10
C HIS A 414 16.11 -4.10 3.59
N HIS A 415 14.97 -3.50 3.92
CA HIS A 415 14.29 -3.53 5.21
C HIS A 415 12.83 -3.90 5.01
N PHE A 416 12.30 -4.74 5.90
CA PHE A 416 10.93 -5.23 5.89
C PHE A 416 10.37 -5.19 7.31
N SER A 417 9.21 -4.57 7.49
CA SER A 417 8.45 -4.59 8.74
C SER A 417 6.95 -4.55 8.46
N ILE A 418 6.14 -5.11 9.35
CA ILE A 418 4.68 -5.01 9.32
C ILE A 418 4.23 -4.37 10.64
N MET A 419 3.41 -3.33 10.58
CA MET A 419 2.70 -2.82 11.75
C MET A 419 1.26 -3.30 11.67
N VAL A 420 0.84 -4.12 12.63
CA VAL A 420 -0.53 -4.61 12.77
C VAL A 420 -1.25 -3.69 13.75
N TYR A 421 -2.47 -3.26 13.41
CA TYR A 421 -3.26 -2.32 14.19
C TYR A 421 -4.59 -2.94 14.61
N SER A 422 -5.06 -2.59 15.80
CA SER A 422 -6.32 -3.12 16.32
C SER A 422 -6.92 -2.15 17.37
N PRO A 423 -8.25 -2.15 17.57
CA PRO A 423 -8.89 -1.25 18.54
C PRO A 423 -8.67 -1.67 20.00
N SER A 424 -8.27 -2.91 20.26
CA SER A 424 -8.00 -3.44 21.61
C SER A 424 -6.71 -4.26 21.65
N LEU A 425 -6.11 -4.41 22.84
CA LEU A 425 -4.92 -5.25 23.02
C LEU A 425 -5.21 -6.74 22.78
N GLU A 426 -6.41 -7.22 23.13
CA GLU A 426 -6.81 -8.62 22.92
C GLU A 426 -6.91 -8.95 21.43
N SER A 427 -7.66 -8.15 20.67
CA SER A 427 -7.77 -8.30 19.22
C SER A 427 -6.42 -8.12 18.52
N LEU A 428 -5.57 -7.22 19.03
CA LEU A 428 -4.22 -7.03 18.49
C LEU A 428 -3.35 -8.30 18.59
N VAL A 429 -3.46 -9.07 19.68
CA VAL A 429 -2.72 -10.33 19.81
C VAL A 429 -3.21 -11.33 18.77
N ALA A 430 -4.52 -11.47 18.60
CA ALA A 430 -5.12 -12.37 17.61
C ALA A 430 -4.72 -11.98 16.18
N ASP A 431 -4.85 -10.70 15.82
CA ASP A 431 -4.48 -10.17 14.50
C ASP A 431 -2.99 -10.37 14.20
N THR A 432 -2.12 -10.13 15.20
CA THR A 432 -0.68 -10.33 15.05
C THR A 432 -0.33 -11.79 14.80
N ASN A 433 -1.02 -12.71 15.48
CA ASN A 433 -0.83 -14.16 15.29
C ASN A 433 -1.31 -14.60 13.91
N GLU A 434 -2.43 -14.07 13.42
CA GLU A 434 -2.96 -14.36 12.08
C GLU A 434 -1.96 -13.96 11.00
N ILE A 435 -1.45 -12.73 11.06
CA ILE A 435 -0.39 -12.27 10.14
C ILE A 435 0.88 -13.12 10.28
N SER A 436 1.24 -13.50 11.51
CA SER A 436 2.42 -14.33 11.75
C SER A 436 2.28 -15.72 11.13
N ASN A 437 1.09 -16.33 11.22
CA ASN A 437 0.77 -17.61 10.61
C ASN A 437 0.81 -17.52 9.08
N ALA A 438 0.24 -16.47 8.51
CA ALA A 438 0.27 -16.23 7.06
C ALA A 438 1.72 -16.12 6.53
N LEU A 439 2.62 -15.44 7.26
CA LEU A 439 4.04 -15.38 6.92
C LEU A 439 4.74 -16.74 7.07
N ASN A 440 4.48 -17.47 8.16
CA ASN A 440 5.07 -18.80 8.37
C ASN A 440 4.68 -19.79 7.25
N ASN A 441 3.43 -19.74 6.78
CA ASN A 441 2.92 -20.59 5.69
C ASN A 441 3.65 -20.35 4.35
N ILE A 442 4.23 -19.17 4.15
CA ILE A 442 5.02 -18.83 2.95
C ILE A 442 6.54 -18.95 3.20
N GLY A 443 6.95 -19.57 4.31
CA GLY A 443 8.35 -19.81 4.65
C GLY A 443 9.10 -18.58 5.19
N ILE A 444 8.40 -17.51 5.57
CA ILE A 444 8.98 -16.35 6.24
C ILE A 444 8.74 -16.50 7.75
N THR A 445 9.79 -16.41 8.55
CA THR A 445 9.69 -16.46 10.02
C THR A 445 9.60 -15.04 10.60
N PRO A 446 8.42 -14.58 11.02
CA PRO A 446 8.26 -13.30 11.69
C PRO A 446 8.71 -13.37 13.15
N VAL A 447 9.10 -12.22 13.68
CA VAL A 447 9.34 -12.01 15.11
C VAL A 447 8.78 -10.67 15.55
N PRO A 448 8.22 -10.57 16.77
CA PRO A 448 7.81 -9.30 17.34
C PRO A 448 8.96 -8.28 17.42
N ALA A 449 8.66 -7.03 17.13
CA ALA A 449 9.60 -5.91 17.13
C ALA A 449 9.86 -5.36 18.55
N GLU A 450 10.03 -6.19 19.57
CA GLU A 450 10.01 -5.76 20.98
C GLU A 450 11.07 -4.71 21.33
N ILE A 451 12.31 -4.93 20.89
CA ILE A 451 13.43 -4.03 21.17
C ILE A 451 13.34 -2.78 20.29
N SER A 452 12.96 -2.96 19.03
CA SER A 452 13.08 -1.95 17.97
C SER A 452 11.76 -1.25 17.65
N LEU A 453 10.67 -1.49 18.39
CA LEU A 453 9.31 -1.07 18.03
C LEU A 453 9.23 0.41 17.65
N SER A 454 9.76 1.30 18.50
CA SER A 454 9.75 2.74 18.24
C SER A 454 10.51 3.11 16.98
N ALA A 455 11.65 2.46 16.71
CA ALA A 455 12.43 2.72 15.52
C ALA A 455 11.80 2.11 14.26
N ALA A 456 11.27 0.90 14.35
CA ALA A 456 10.54 0.22 13.28
C ALA A 456 9.31 1.02 12.86
N TYR A 457 8.57 1.57 13.83
CA TYR A 457 7.42 2.43 13.59
C TYR A 457 7.83 3.70 12.85
N MET A 458 8.90 4.38 13.29
CA MET A 458 9.42 5.56 12.60
C MET A 458 10.04 5.22 11.24
N ALA A 459 10.54 4.00 11.04
CA ALA A 459 11.10 3.54 9.78
C ALA A 459 10.03 3.38 8.68
N GLN A 460 8.73 3.37 9.03
CA GLN A 460 7.64 3.46 8.07
C GLN A 460 7.75 4.72 7.22
N LEU A 461 8.17 5.86 7.79
CA LEU A 461 8.32 7.10 7.05
C LEU A 461 9.47 7.02 6.04
N PRO A 462 9.20 7.22 4.73
CA PRO A 462 10.25 7.38 3.72
C PRO A 462 11.29 8.43 4.11
N GLY A 463 12.57 8.04 4.11
CA GLY A 463 13.68 8.91 4.49
C GLY A 463 14.29 8.62 5.86
N ASN A 464 13.67 7.76 6.68
CA ASN A 464 14.23 7.34 7.98
C ASN A 464 15.26 6.19 7.86
N TYR A 465 16.37 6.45 7.17
CA TYR A 465 17.38 5.43 6.83
C TYR A 465 18.07 4.76 8.03
N ASN A 466 18.18 5.46 9.15
CA ASN A 466 18.96 5.07 10.34
C ASN A 466 18.14 4.33 11.40
N LEU A 467 16.83 4.22 11.21
CA LEU A 467 15.89 3.61 12.14
C LEU A 467 15.36 2.26 11.65
N ARG A 468 15.78 1.82 10.46
CA ARG A 468 15.41 0.55 9.84
C ARG A 468 16.03 -0.64 10.60
N PRO A 469 15.28 -1.41 11.40
CA PRO A 469 15.77 -2.64 12.02
C PRO A 469 16.10 -3.71 10.96
N ARG A 470 16.83 -4.76 11.34
CA ARG A 470 17.14 -5.94 10.48
C ARG A 470 17.50 -5.67 9.01
N LYS A 471 18.12 -4.52 8.74
CA LYS A 471 18.51 -4.13 7.39
C LYS A 471 19.62 -5.05 6.90
N GLY A 472 19.43 -5.61 5.71
CA GLY A 472 20.42 -6.48 5.07
C GLY A 472 20.33 -6.43 3.55
N GLU A 473 21.37 -6.88 2.87
CA GLU A 473 21.48 -6.86 1.42
C GLU A 473 20.49 -7.86 0.78
N LEU A 474 19.89 -7.47 -0.35
CA LEU A 474 18.95 -8.29 -1.11
C LEU A 474 19.10 -7.98 -2.60
N SER A 475 18.94 -8.99 -3.46
CA SER A 475 18.94 -8.77 -4.90
C SER A 475 17.69 -7.98 -5.34
N SER A 476 17.79 -7.28 -6.47
CA SER A 476 16.67 -6.57 -7.09
C SER A 476 15.52 -7.52 -7.45
N GLN A 477 15.84 -8.73 -7.93
CA GLN A 477 14.85 -9.78 -8.25
C GLN A 477 14.05 -10.20 -7.00
N ASN A 478 14.73 -10.57 -5.90
CA ASN A 478 14.02 -10.98 -4.69
C ASN A 478 13.20 -9.81 -4.09
N PHE A 479 13.68 -8.57 -4.20
CA PHE A 479 12.94 -7.41 -3.72
C PHE A 479 11.61 -7.22 -4.46
N VAL A 480 11.61 -7.31 -5.78
CA VAL A 480 10.37 -7.14 -6.56
C VAL A 480 9.42 -8.32 -6.40
N GLU A 481 9.92 -9.53 -6.15
CA GLU A 481 9.07 -10.69 -5.85
C GLU A 481 8.40 -10.57 -4.48
N LEU A 482 9.09 -10.01 -3.48
CA LEU A 482 8.50 -9.69 -2.17
C LEU A 482 7.56 -8.46 -2.22
N ALA A 483 7.65 -7.63 -3.26
CA ALA A 483 6.91 -6.37 -3.38
C ALA A 483 6.31 -6.21 -4.79
N ALA A 484 5.63 -7.26 -5.27
CA ALA A 484 5.18 -7.41 -6.66
C ALA A 484 4.07 -6.42 -7.12
N LEU A 485 3.66 -5.47 -6.26
CA LEU A 485 2.62 -4.48 -6.53
C LEU A 485 1.26 -5.11 -6.90
N HIS A 486 0.98 -6.30 -6.37
CA HIS A 486 -0.30 -6.99 -6.50
C HIS A 486 -1.36 -6.37 -5.59
N ASN A 487 -2.59 -6.30 -6.08
CA ASN A 487 -3.73 -5.77 -5.34
C ASN A 487 -5.05 -6.38 -5.83
N PHE A 488 -6.15 -6.15 -5.10
CA PHE A 488 -7.49 -6.41 -5.63
C PHE A 488 -7.96 -5.22 -6.47
N TYR A 489 -8.70 -5.49 -7.56
CA TYR A 489 -9.34 -4.44 -8.33
C TYR A 489 -10.63 -4.00 -7.65
N PRO A 490 -10.74 -2.75 -7.15
CA PRO A 490 -11.93 -2.29 -6.46
C PRO A 490 -13.07 -1.93 -7.42
N GLY A 491 -12.84 -1.87 -8.73
CA GLY A 491 -13.80 -1.30 -9.68
C GLY A 491 -13.86 0.23 -9.61
N LYS A 492 -14.74 0.82 -10.43
CA LYS A 492 -14.86 2.27 -10.60
C LYS A 492 -16.06 2.80 -9.82
N ARG A 493 -15.81 3.56 -8.74
CA ARG A 493 -16.89 4.11 -7.90
C ARG A 493 -17.73 5.17 -8.60
N ASP A 494 -17.09 6.12 -9.28
CA ASP A 494 -17.71 7.32 -9.85
C ASP A 494 -17.27 7.54 -11.30
N LYS A 495 -17.97 8.40 -12.04
CA LYS A 495 -17.69 8.74 -13.45
C LYS A 495 -17.78 7.53 -14.40
N ALA A 496 -18.60 6.55 -14.02
CA ALA A 496 -19.09 5.53 -14.94
C ALA A 496 -20.08 6.17 -15.93
N PRO A 497 -20.46 5.48 -17.03
CA PRO A 497 -21.47 5.94 -17.99
C PRO A 497 -22.74 6.54 -17.37
N TRP A 498 -23.20 5.98 -16.25
CA TRP A 498 -24.41 6.42 -15.54
C TRP A 498 -24.11 7.21 -14.25
N GLY A 499 -22.86 7.65 -14.04
CA GLY A 499 -22.45 8.40 -12.86
C GLY A 499 -21.72 7.52 -11.84
N ASP A 500 -22.39 7.19 -10.75
CA ASP A 500 -21.86 6.28 -9.72
C ASP A 500 -22.03 4.80 -10.13
N ALA A 501 -21.23 3.92 -9.53
CA ALA A 501 -21.30 2.47 -9.70
C ALA A 501 -22.69 1.93 -9.33
N MET A 502 -23.07 0.79 -9.91
CA MET A 502 -24.42 0.22 -9.72
C MET A 502 -24.64 -0.19 -8.27
N ALA A 503 -23.69 -0.93 -7.70
CA ALA A 503 -23.70 -1.32 -6.30
C ALA A 503 -22.26 -1.50 -5.80
N LEU A 504 -22.10 -1.59 -4.48
CA LEU A 504 -20.85 -2.00 -3.84
C LEU A 504 -21.04 -3.41 -3.27
N LEU A 505 -20.29 -4.37 -3.81
CA LEU A 505 -20.36 -5.79 -3.42
C LEU A 505 -19.18 -6.17 -2.52
N ARG A 506 -19.35 -7.17 -1.67
CA ARG A 506 -18.25 -7.75 -0.88
C ARG A 506 -17.61 -8.92 -1.63
N THR A 507 -16.29 -8.89 -1.77
CA THR A 507 -15.50 -10.01 -2.33
C THR A 507 -15.18 -11.06 -1.26
N PRO A 508 -14.70 -12.25 -1.65
CA PRO A 508 -14.23 -13.26 -0.68
C PRO A 508 -13.10 -12.78 0.23
N SER A 509 -12.27 -11.82 -0.20
CA SER A 509 -11.22 -11.20 0.63
C SER A 509 -11.77 -10.17 1.64
N GLY A 510 -13.08 -9.96 1.65
CA GLY A 510 -13.74 -8.91 2.43
C GLY A 510 -13.65 -7.53 1.80
N ASP A 511 -13.07 -7.41 0.61
CA ASP A 511 -12.88 -6.14 -0.08
C ASP A 511 -14.17 -5.61 -0.69
N GLY A 512 -14.24 -4.29 -0.85
CA GLY A 512 -15.33 -3.63 -1.56
C GLY A 512 -15.10 -3.59 -3.07
N TYR A 513 -16.04 -4.14 -3.85
CA TYR A 513 -16.03 -4.11 -5.31
C TYR A 513 -17.20 -3.28 -5.87
N TYR A 514 -16.87 -2.15 -6.49
CA TYR A 514 -17.80 -1.25 -7.19
C TYR A 514 -18.22 -1.86 -8.53
N ILE A 515 -19.32 -2.61 -8.54
CA ILE A 515 -19.80 -3.29 -9.74
C ILE A 515 -20.32 -2.26 -10.76
N ASN A 516 -19.77 -2.35 -11.97
CA ASN A 516 -20.27 -1.67 -13.16
C ASN A 516 -20.54 -2.73 -14.23
N LEU A 517 -21.69 -2.65 -14.89
CA LEU A 517 -22.02 -3.54 -16.00
C LEU A 517 -21.42 -3.04 -17.33
N HIS A 518 -21.14 -1.73 -17.41
CA HIS A 518 -20.44 -1.14 -18.54
C HIS A 518 -18.95 -1.44 -18.46
N ASN A 519 -18.32 -1.66 -19.62
CA ASN A 519 -16.87 -1.64 -19.68
C ASN A 519 -16.39 -0.20 -19.44
N THR A 520 -15.64 0.02 -18.36
CA THR A 520 -15.14 1.34 -17.94
C THR A 520 -13.67 1.28 -17.60
N LEU A 521 -12.93 2.31 -17.97
CA LEU A 521 -11.55 2.50 -17.59
C LEU A 521 -11.48 3.33 -16.31
N ALA A 522 -10.64 2.92 -15.35
CA ALA A 522 -10.55 3.53 -14.02
C ALA A 522 -10.19 5.04 -14.07
N ASP A 523 -9.26 5.42 -14.95
CA ASP A 523 -8.70 6.78 -15.00
C ASP A 523 -9.44 7.74 -15.96
N LYS A 524 -10.46 7.25 -16.67
CA LYS A 524 -11.19 8.05 -17.65
C LYS A 524 -12.49 8.57 -17.05
N ASP A 525 -12.86 9.81 -17.31
CA ASP A 525 -14.24 10.24 -17.08
C ASP A 525 -15.09 9.72 -18.25
N GLU A 526 -16.06 8.86 -17.93
CA GLU A 526 -16.92 8.24 -18.93
C GLU A 526 -18.39 8.56 -18.69
N PHE A 527 -18.68 9.56 -17.86
CA PHE A 527 -20.05 10.00 -17.68
C PHE A 527 -20.66 10.38 -19.03
N ASN A 528 -21.87 9.88 -19.30
CA ASN A 528 -22.59 10.07 -20.57
C ASN A 528 -21.97 9.39 -21.81
N GLU A 529 -20.88 8.62 -21.65
CA GLU A 529 -20.35 7.78 -22.73
C GLU A 529 -21.25 6.56 -22.96
N LYS A 530 -21.40 6.16 -24.23
CA LYS A 530 -22.32 5.08 -24.63
C LYS A 530 -21.65 3.71 -24.69
N ASN A 531 -20.83 3.40 -23.69
CA ASN A 531 -20.16 2.11 -23.60
C ASN A 531 -21.21 0.99 -23.43
N PRO A 532 -21.11 -0.14 -24.16
CA PRO A 532 -22.03 -1.26 -23.99
C PRO A 532 -21.87 -1.92 -22.61
N ALA A 533 -22.98 -2.47 -22.09
CA ALA A 533 -23.05 -3.16 -20.78
C ALA A 533 -23.31 -4.66 -20.89
N SER A 534 -22.81 -5.30 -21.96
CA SER A 534 -23.07 -6.72 -22.23
C SER A 534 -22.55 -7.60 -21.09
N THR A 535 -23.46 -8.23 -20.34
CA THR A 535 -23.15 -9.06 -19.18
C THR A 535 -23.76 -10.45 -19.36
N CYS A 536 -23.00 -11.49 -19.04
CA CYS A 536 -23.46 -12.88 -19.08
C CYS A 536 -23.46 -13.46 -17.66
N ILE A 537 -24.61 -13.96 -17.19
CA ILE A 537 -24.76 -14.61 -15.89
C ILE A 537 -25.05 -16.09 -16.13
N LEU A 538 -24.11 -16.95 -15.75
CA LEU A 538 -24.18 -18.40 -15.93
C LEU A 538 -24.32 -19.10 -14.58
N GLY A 539 -25.00 -20.24 -14.57
CA GLY A 539 -25.21 -21.05 -13.37
C GLY A 539 -26.29 -22.11 -13.55
N THR A 540 -26.28 -23.13 -12.71
CA THR A 540 -27.30 -24.20 -12.71
C THR A 540 -28.64 -23.71 -12.16
N ASN A 541 -29.70 -24.49 -12.31
CA ASN A 541 -31.00 -24.15 -11.71
C ASN A 541 -30.88 -24.12 -10.19
N GLY A 542 -31.45 -23.10 -9.55
CA GLY A 542 -31.34 -22.87 -8.11
C GLY A 542 -30.09 -22.09 -7.66
N SER A 543 -29.14 -21.78 -8.55
CA SER A 543 -27.90 -21.06 -8.18
C SER A 543 -28.08 -19.55 -7.91
N GLY A 544 -29.31 -19.03 -7.92
CA GLY A 544 -29.59 -17.61 -7.65
C GLY A 544 -29.50 -16.65 -8.84
N LYS A 545 -29.43 -17.13 -10.10
CA LYS A 545 -29.34 -16.27 -11.30
C LYS A 545 -30.42 -15.18 -11.37
N THR A 546 -31.68 -15.57 -11.21
CA THR A 546 -32.84 -14.64 -11.25
C THR A 546 -32.79 -13.65 -10.10
N MET A 547 -32.34 -14.07 -8.91
CA MET A 547 -32.16 -13.19 -7.77
C MET A 547 -31.10 -12.13 -8.06
N LEU A 548 -29.94 -12.51 -8.61
CA LEU A 548 -28.89 -11.56 -8.98
C LEU A 548 -29.36 -10.56 -10.06
N MET A 549 -30.08 -11.04 -11.08
CA MET A 549 -30.63 -10.19 -12.13
C MET A 549 -31.64 -9.17 -11.59
N THR A 550 -32.57 -9.61 -10.74
CA THR A 550 -33.58 -8.74 -10.12
C THR A 550 -32.96 -7.77 -9.11
N PHE A 551 -31.92 -8.19 -8.38
CA PHE A 551 -31.11 -7.30 -7.54
C PHE A 551 -30.45 -6.19 -8.37
N PHE A 552 -29.84 -6.51 -9.52
CA PHE A 552 -29.29 -5.50 -10.42
C PHE A 552 -30.38 -4.56 -10.95
N GLU A 553 -31.56 -5.09 -11.31
CA GLU A 553 -32.70 -4.28 -11.76
C GLU A 553 -33.16 -3.27 -10.68
N ILE A 554 -33.21 -3.71 -9.42
CA ILE A 554 -33.53 -2.87 -8.27
C ILE A 554 -32.47 -1.78 -8.08
N MET A 555 -31.19 -2.15 -8.04
CA MET A 555 -30.11 -1.19 -7.82
C MET A 555 -29.98 -0.16 -8.96
N GLN A 556 -30.38 -0.53 -10.18
CA GLN A 556 -30.40 0.39 -11.32
C GLN A 556 -31.49 1.47 -11.23
N GLN A 557 -32.52 1.31 -10.38
CA GLN A 557 -33.60 2.30 -10.30
C GLN A 557 -33.12 3.70 -9.91
N LYS A 558 -32.02 3.80 -9.16
CA LYS A 558 -31.41 5.10 -8.81
C LYS A 558 -30.98 5.92 -10.04
N TYR A 559 -30.77 5.28 -11.18
CA TYR A 559 -30.47 5.94 -12.46
C TYR A 559 -31.74 6.45 -13.19
N GLY A 560 -32.92 6.20 -12.65
CA GLY A 560 -34.19 6.79 -13.11
C GLY A 560 -34.35 8.26 -12.72
N ARG A 561 -33.50 8.78 -11.83
CA ARG A 561 -33.54 10.16 -11.32
C ARG A 561 -33.03 11.14 -12.37
N GLU A 562 -33.62 12.33 -12.43
CA GLU A 562 -33.27 13.34 -13.44
C GLU A 562 -31.81 13.83 -13.35
N ASP A 563 -31.24 13.83 -12.14
CA ASP A 563 -29.85 14.22 -11.86
C ASP A 563 -28.82 13.18 -12.30
N SER A 564 -29.27 11.95 -12.62
CA SER A 564 -28.42 10.87 -13.13
C SER A 564 -28.13 10.99 -14.63
N PHE A 565 -28.88 11.84 -15.34
CA PHE A 565 -28.71 12.05 -16.77
C PHE A 565 -27.85 13.28 -17.04
N SER A 566 -27.08 13.24 -18.12
CA SER A 566 -26.39 14.44 -18.62
C SER A 566 -27.38 15.59 -18.86
N PRO A 567 -26.99 16.85 -18.61
CA PRO A 567 -27.80 18.02 -18.95
C PRO A 567 -28.29 18.02 -20.41
N ASP A 568 -27.51 17.44 -21.32
CA ASP A 568 -27.81 17.38 -22.76
C ASP A 568 -28.75 16.22 -23.16
N ALA A 569 -29.13 15.36 -22.20
CA ALA A 569 -29.97 14.21 -22.47
C ALA A 569 -31.40 14.66 -22.84
N LYS A 570 -31.80 14.42 -24.09
CA LYS A 570 -33.16 14.71 -24.59
C LYS A 570 -34.27 13.95 -23.86
N THR A 571 -33.95 12.76 -23.39
CA THR A 571 -34.88 11.89 -22.66
C THR A 571 -34.21 11.45 -21.36
N LYS A 572 -34.72 11.93 -20.23
CA LYS A 572 -34.25 11.57 -18.88
C LYS A 572 -35.12 10.47 -18.29
N ARG A 573 -35.01 9.26 -18.85
CA ARG A 573 -35.84 8.13 -18.47
C ARG A 573 -35.08 6.81 -18.54
N LEU A 574 -35.00 6.09 -17.43
CA LEU A 574 -34.55 4.70 -17.39
C LEU A 574 -35.63 3.82 -18.04
N THR A 575 -35.22 2.96 -18.98
CA THR A 575 -36.12 2.01 -19.62
C THR A 575 -35.53 0.61 -19.51
N THR A 576 -36.21 -0.26 -18.77
CA THR A 576 -35.81 -1.66 -18.59
C THR A 576 -36.76 -2.56 -19.38
N VAL A 577 -36.21 -3.55 -20.07
CA VAL A 577 -36.97 -4.62 -20.73
C VAL A 577 -36.46 -5.93 -20.17
N TYR A 578 -37.35 -6.70 -19.55
CA TYR A 578 -37.02 -7.99 -18.94
C TYR A 578 -37.76 -9.11 -19.68
N LEU A 579 -37.02 -10.10 -20.17
CA LEU A 579 -37.59 -11.31 -20.77
C LEU A 579 -37.59 -12.41 -19.71
N ASP A 580 -38.75 -12.62 -19.10
CA ASP A 580 -38.89 -13.57 -18.00
C ASP A 580 -39.39 -14.93 -18.51
N LYS A 581 -38.63 -15.97 -18.17
CA LYS A 581 -39.02 -17.37 -18.42
C LYS A 581 -39.44 -17.97 -17.09
N ASP A 582 -40.60 -18.62 -17.07
CA ASP A 582 -41.17 -19.28 -15.88
C ASP A 582 -41.63 -18.32 -14.76
N ARG A 583 -41.80 -17.02 -15.06
CA ARG A 583 -42.39 -15.99 -14.19
C ARG A 583 -41.61 -15.73 -12.89
N GLY A 584 -40.30 -15.97 -12.89
CA GLY A 584 -39.46 -15.81 -11.71
C GLY A 584 -39.21 -14.35 -11.29
N ALA A 585 -39.36 -13.39 -12.20
CA ALA A 585 -39.15 -11.97 -11.97
C ALA A 585 -40.45 -11.15 -11.95
N GLU A 586 -41.62 -11.75 -12.22
CA GLU A 586 -42.90 -11.03 -12.34
C GLU A 586 -43.19 -10.12 -11.15
N MET A 587 -43.03 -10.63 -9.92
CA MET A 587 -43.32 -9.84 -8.72
C MET A 587 -42.36 -8.64 -8.59
N ASN A 588 -41.07 -8.83 -8.89
CA ASN A 588 -40.07 -7.77 -8.91
C ASN A 588 -40.44 -6.68 -9.92
N ILE A 589 -40.72 -7.08 -11.16
CA ILE A 589 -41.08 -6.15 -12.25
C ILE A 589 -42.30 -5.31 -11.87
N ARG A 590 -43.33 -5.93 -11.29
CA ARG A 590 -44.54 -5.21 -10.84
C ARG A 590 -44.26 -4.27 -9.68
N ALA A 591 -43.45 -4.69 -8.70
CA ALA A 591 -43.06 -3.85 -7.56
C ALA A 591 -42.23 -2.63 -8.01
N LEU A 592 -41.42 -2.79 -9.06
CA LEU A 592 -40.71 -1.70 -9.73
C LEU A 592 -41.61 -0.77 -10.56
N GLY A 593 -42.93 -0.98 -10.58
CA GLY A 593 -43.89 -0.21 -11.36
C GLY A 593 -43.93 -0.59 -12.85
N GLY A 594 -43.27 -1.68 -13.23
CA GLY A 594 -43.24 -2.22 -14.58
C GLY A 594 -44.56 -2.88 -14.99
N ARG A 595 -44.78 -2.97 -16.30
CA ARG A 595 -45.91 -3.72 -16.88
C ARG A 595 -45.43 -5.12 -17.28
N TYR A 596 -46.11 -6.14 -16.79
CA TYR A 596 -45.80 -7.54 -17.10
C TYR A 596 -46.84 -8.11 -18.08
N TYR A 597 -46.39 -8.52 -19.26
CA TYR A 597 -47.23 -9.09 -20.31
C TYR A 597 -46.91 -10.58 -20.45
N ARG A 598 -47.96 -11.42 -20.45
CA ARG A 598 -47.83 -12.88 -20.54
C ARG A 598 -48.02 -13.32 -21.98
N VAL A 599 -47.18 -14.24 -22.44
CA VAL A 599 -47.38 -14.96 -23.70
C VAL A 599 -47.83 -16.37 -23.35
N ILE A 600 -49.10 -16.66 -23.58
CA ILE A 600 -49.72 -17.96 -23.29
C ILE A 600 -50.11 -18.59 -24.62
N SER A 601 -49.77 -19.87 -24.79
CA SER A 601 -50.14 -20.61 -26.00
C SER A 601 -51.66 -20.64 -26.14
N GLY A 602 -52.17 -20.28 -27.32
CA GLY A 602 -53.60 -20.24 -27.62
C GLY A 602 -54.30 -18.93 -27.27
N GLU A 603 -53.64 -17.97 -26.59
CA GLU A 603 -54.21 -16.67 -26.26
C GLU A 603 -53.65 -15.55 -27.16
N SER A 604 -54.49 -14.55 -27.47
CA SER A 604 -54.06 -13.37 -28.24
C SER A 604 -53.12 -12.50 -27.40
N THR A 605 -51.90 -12.27 -27.91
CA THR A 605 -50.89 -11.44 -27.22
C THR A 605 -51.11 -9.94 -27.40
N GLY A 606 -51.88 -9.54 -28.43
CA GLY A 606 -52.03 -8.13 -28.82
C GLY A 606 -50.78 -7.49 -29.42
N TRP A 607 -49.72 -8.26 -29.69
CA TRP A 607 -48.42 -7.74 -30.16
C TRP A 607 -48.28 -7.65 -31.67
N ASN A 608 -49.38 -7.69 -32.43
CA ASN A 608 -49.34 -7.60 -33.88
C ASN A 608 -48.76 -6.24 -34.32
N PRO A 609 -47.57 -6.17 -34.95
CA PRO A 609 -46.98 -4.90 -35.38
C PRO A 609 -47.87 -4.10 -36.34
N PHE A 610 -48.75 -4.77 -37.09
CA PHE A 610 -49.68 -4.14 -38.03
C PHE A 610 -50.85 -3.43 -37.36
N SER A 611 -51.09 -3.65 -36.06
CA SER A 611 -52.11 -2.90 -35.30
C SER A 611 -51.60 -1.54 -34.82
N LEU A 612 -50.32 -1.22 -35.01
CA LEU A 612 -49.76 0.07 -34.62
C LEU A 612 -50.34 1.21 -35.48
N PRO A 613 -50.54 2.42 -34.92
CA PRO A 613 -50.98 3.59 -35.68
C PRO A 613 -50.06 3.86 -36.87
N ALA A 614 -50.63 4.30 -38.01
CA ALA A 614 -49.93 4.53 -39.28
C ALA A 614 -49.02 5.78 -39.27
N THR A 615 -48.05 5.81 -38.36
CA THR A 615 -47.01 6.85 -38.30
C THR A 615 -45.84 6.49 -39.22
N LYS A 616 -45.10 7.49 -39.69
CA LYS A 616 -43.90 7.28 -40.53
C LYS A 616 -42.89 6.30 -39.88
N ARG A 617 -42.72 6.37 -38.55
CA ARG A 617 -41.85 5.47 -37.78
C ARG A 617 -42.37 4.03 -37.81
N ASN A 618 -43.66 3.82 -37.52
CA ASN A 618 -44.26 2.49 -37.45
C ASN A 618 -44.31 1.82 -38.82
N ILE A 619 -44.66 2.56 -39.88
CA ILE A 619 -44.64 2.06 -41.25
C ILE A 619 -43.21 1.62 -41.65
N ASN A 620 -42.18 2.42 -41.31
CA ASN A 620 -40.80 2.04 -41.58
C ASN A 620 -40.37 0.78 -40.82
N PHE A 621 -40.79 0.65 -39.55
CA PHE A 621 -40.56 -0.56 -38.77
C PHE A 621 -41.24 -1.80 -39.40
N ILE A 622 -42.51 -1.69 -39.79
CA ILE A 622 -43.25 -2.78 -40.46
C ILE A 622 -42.56 -3.17 -41.77
N LYS A 623 -42.13 -2.20 -42.59
CA LYS A 623 -41.37 -2.47 -43.82
C LYS A 623 -40.07 -3.23 -43.54
N GLN A 624 -39.32 -2.83 -42.52
CA GLN A 624 -38.10 -3.55 -42.12
C GLN A 624 -38.39 -4.96 -41.62
N LEU A 625 -39.42 -5.12 -40.79
CA LEU A 625 -39.86 -6.42 -40.30
C LEU A 625 -40.25 -7.34 -41.46
N MET A 626 -41.08 -6.86 -42.39
CA MET A 626 -41.44 -7.60 -43.59
C MET A 626 -40.23 -7.94 -44.44
N LYS A 627 -39.26 -7.02 -44.56
CA LYS A 627 -38.01 -7.30 -45.25
C LYS A 627 -37.30 -8.50 -44.63
N ILE A 628 -37.10 -8.48 -43.31
CA ILE A 628 -36.45 -9.58 -42.56
C ILE A 628 -37.21 -10.90 -42.74
N LEU A 629 -38.54 -10.87 -42.63
CA LEU A 629 -39.38 -12.07 -42.77
C LEU A 629 -39.33 -12.65 -44.18
N CYS A 630 -39.42 -11.81 -45.22
CA CYS A 630 -39.43 -12.22 -46.62
C CYS A 630 -38.04 -12.54 -47.18
N THR A 631 -36.95 -12.05 -46.57
CA THR A 631 -35.57 -12.41 -46.96
C THR A 631 -34.95 -13.51 -46.10
N ARG A 632 -35.70 -14.10 -45.16
CA ARG A 632 -35.20 -15.20 -44.33
C ARG A 632 -34.83 -16.37 -45.25
N ASN A 633 -33.66 -16.98 -45.03
CA ASN A 633 -33.09 -18.08 -45.84
C ASN A 633 -32.58 -17.70 -47.25
N GLY A 634 -32.16 -16.45 -47.47
CA GLY A 634 -31.48 -16.05 -48.71
C GLY A 634 -32.41 -15.61 -49.85
N SER A 635 -33.71 -15.52 -49.61
CA SER A 635 -34.67 -14.94 -50.54
C SER A 635 -34.44 -13.44 -50.75
N THR A 636 -34.63 -12.93 -51.97
CA THR A 636 -34.45 -11.52 -52.31
C THR A 636 -35.80 -10.85 -52.56
N ILE A 637 -35.97 -9.64 -52.02
CA ILE A 637 -37.14 -8.81 -52.32
C ILE A 637 -36.78 -7.92 -53.50
N SER A 638 -37.42 -8.14 -54.65
CA SER A 638 -37.32 -7.23 -55.79
C SER A 638 -38.40 -6.14 -55.69
N PRO A 639 -38.13 -4.90 -56.14
CA PRO A 639 -39.12 -3.84 -56.22
C PRO A 639 -40.17 -4.07 -57.34
N THR A 640 -40.23 -5.24 -57.97
CA THR A 640 -41.05 -5.54 -59.14
C THR A 640 -42.33 -6.31 -58.79
N ARG A 641 -43.37 -5.59 -58.37
CA ARG A 641 -44.60 -5.31 -59.12
C ARG A 641 -45.56 -4.50 -58.26
#